data_AF-A0A9P7VPD0-F1
#
_entry.id   AF-A0A9P7VPD0-F1
#
_cell.length_a   1.000
_cell.length_b   1.000
_cell.length_c   1.000
_cell.angle_alpha   90.00
_cell.angle_beta   90.00
_cell.angle_gamma   90.00
#
_symmetry.space_group_name_H-M   'P 1'
#
loop_
_entity.id
_entity.type
_entity.pdbx_description
1 polymer ?
#
loop_
_entity_poly.entity_id
_entity_poly.type
_entity_poly.pdbx_seq_one_letter_code
_entity_poly.pdbx_strand_id
1 'polypeptide(L)'
;MHLLEDESRIRKSLTTYRPSWPQLTCFDVLAASIIFLCSDQSIARPKAYKFINEGGDTDIIQDPFFQVMRLYGFLYSWEGFVEGNLDLSGRHRSRYAFLDPLVHAFAKEITAIQALTVQVVDNETGLTKVSLSDEAAWETFSAKWLIPKGLNFSIIYRVACPLLDDNGLPAEPKFQQLCFLDLPNELLDLCFCESDLPDARTLSATCKHLKAVALPYIYVSRLLSVLPATLNFQDAQLTSSSIQPKDLLSLQHAHRQSVATLNFLLSRPDITDRLRRVRLLDHWCQDQHEYTPMYIHSMICDVLYRSKNLTIIKNKGFSINEQFVAAIAASPSLHTIFLHGCAFFFSMDLFLSKPDLLPQLRSVRHLTFLIDYHLQFRAGILRFTYFCQNLVELTILLERGHEAIRLPSRFSDFARLRCLQYLCIDSLHSDSLDGFKEWLVVLGSSTTSHPHPLSHVKVGLAYPESDIGILQLVDVLDKYSIRSLYLDGLLEGHPELISGIAERLPGLEALTLLRRAGRRERWLCSWPKPVWVYASHFTNFTNLRSFGWNMPMVFDQVTPKALVLFEGEGAEHEDSVLPYAGLSPLEQDDELSEDDERHRMAVVFSAFITTLETISFCTAVGGINWRIKREDGRTHIEYAGRGIPERPCWNPTWSTSLESSVMI
;
A
#
# COMPACT_ATOMS: atom_id res chain seq x y z
N MET A 1 28.54 37.30 -7.75
CA MET A 1 27.77 36.10 -8.16
C MET A 1 26.32 36.36 -7.78
N HIS A 2 25.42 36.53 -8.75
CA HIS A 2 24.10 37.12 -8.51
C HIS A 2 23.16 36.21 -7.73
N LEU A 3 23.29 34.90 -7.89
CA LEU A 3 22.52 33.96 -7.09
C LEU A 3 23.09 33.86 -5.65
N LEU A 4 24.38 34.09 -5.38
CA LEU A 4 24.95 33.97 -4.02
C LEU A 4 24.53 35.07 -3.03
N GLU A 5 24.23 36.29 -3.47
CA GLU A 5 23.95 37.42 -2.56
C GLU A 5 22.67 37.27 -1.74
N ASP A 6 21.76 36.41 -2.19
CA ASP A 6 20.53 36.08 -1.47
C ASP A 6 20.81 35.22 -0.21
N GLU A 7 21.94 34.54 -0.15
CA GLU A 7 22.25 33.60 0.92
C GLU A 7 22.41 34.28 2.29
N SER A 8 23.17 35.39 2.37
CA SER A 8 23.42 36.06 3.65
C SER A 8 22.17 36.78 4.18
N ARG A 9 21.30 37.26 3.29
CA ARG A 9 20.01 37.88 3.61
C ARG A 9 18.94 36.86 3.96
N ILE A 10 18.85 35.75 3.23
CA ILE A 10 17.99 34.60 3.55
C ILE A 10 18.43 33.97 4.88
N ARG A 11 19.74 33.72 5.09
CA ARG A 11 20.30 33.27 6.39
C ARG A 11 19.97 34.26 7.51
N LYS A 12 20.12 35.59 7.33
CA LYS A 12 19.79 36.59 8.35
C LYS A 12 18.29 36.73 8.64
N SER A 13 17.43 36.49 7.64
CA SER A 13 15.98 36.48 7.83
C SER A 13 15.49 35.21 8.54
N LEU A 14 16.24 34.09 8.42
CA LEU A 14 15.91 32.78 8.99
C LEU A 14 16.61 32.49 10.33
N THR A 15 17.70 33.18 10.68
CA THR A 15 18.40 32.97 11.98
C THR A 15 17.60 33.43 13.21
N THR A 16 16.46 34.11 13.03
CA THR A 16 15.51 34.40 14.13
C THR A 16 14.59 33.22 14.46
N TYR A 17 14.52 32.18 13.60
CA TYR A 17 13.82 30.92 13.86
C TYR A 17 14.66 29.72 13.31
N ARG A 18 15.36 29.02 14.21
CA ARG A 18 16.20 27.80 14.00
C ARG A 18 15.61 26.72 13.04
N PRO A 19 16.41 25.74 12.56
CA PRO A 19 17.32 25.79 11.42
C PRO A 19 16.96 24.67 10.41
N SER A 20 16.12 24.94 9.43
CA SER A 20 16.11 24.12 8.21
C SER A 20 16.20 25.10 7.05
N TRP A 21 17.38 25.09 6.43
CA TRP A 21 17.70 25.79 5.17
C TRP A 21 16.61 25.50 4.12
N PRO A 22 16.36 26.42 3.16
CA PRO A 22 15.01 26.68 2.62
C PRO A 22 14.30 25.40 2.19
N GLN A 23 13.00 25.32 2.52
CA GLN A 23 12.11 24.34 1.93
C GLN A 23 12.23 24.47 0.41
N LEU A 24 12.66 23.39 -0.24
CA LEU A 24 12.64 23.24 -1.69
C LEU A 24 11.30 23.77 -2.20
N THR A 25 11.32 24.74 -3.10
CA THR A 25 10.10 25.21 -3.76
C THR A 25 9.44 24.04 -4.48
N CYS A 26 8.14 24.11 -4.83
CA CYS A 26 7.57 23.01 -5.60
C CYS A 26 8.26 22.85 -6.96
N PHE A 27 8.89 23.90 -7.49
CA PHE A 27 9.75 23.84 -8.66
C PHE A 27 11.04 23.07 -8.40
N ASP A 28 11.60 23.16 -7.19
CA ASP A 28 12.73 22.33 -6.78
C ASP A 28 12.34 20.84 -6.61
N VAL A 29 11.05 20.52 -6.41
CA VAL A 29 10.56 19.14 -6.37
C VAL A 29 10.20 18.64 -7.78
N LEU A 30 9.59 19.49 -8.59
CA LEU A 30 9.21 19.20 -9.98
C LEU A 30 10.44 19.03 -10.86
N ALA A 31 11.44 19.91 -10.78
CA ALA A 31 12.66 19.74 -11.57
C ALA A 31 13.46 18.50 -11.13
N ALA A 32 13.40 18.07 -9.86
CA ALA A 32 14.00 16.80 -9.43
C ALA A 32 13.28 15.60 -10.06
N SER A 33 11.96 15.70 -10.22
CA SER A 33 11.12 14.69 -10.87
C SER A 33 11.32 14.66 -12.40
N ILE A 34 11.48 15.82 -13.04
CA ILE A 34 11.73 15.95 -14.48
C ILE A 34 13.14 15.46 -14.84
N ILE A 35 14.16 15.79 -14.05
CA ILE A 35 15.52 15.27 -14.22
C ILE A 35 15.52 13.75 -14.11
N PHE A 36 14.74 13.18 -13.18
CA PHE A 36 14.56 11.73 -13.03
C PHE A 36 13.88 11.08 -14.24
N LEU A 37 12.88 11.73 -14.85
CA LEU A 37 12.20 11.24 -16.06
C LEU A 37 13.09 11.33 -17.31
N CYS A 38 14.02 12.28 -17.35
CA CYS A 38 14.93 12.49 -18.49
C CYS A 38 16.27 11.76 -18.36
N SER A 39 16.66 11.31 -17.16
CA SER A 39 17.77 10.39 -16.97
C SER A 39 17.28 8.97 -17.20
N ASP A 40 17.90 8.25 -18.14
CA ASP A 40 17.59 6.86 -18.49
C ASP A 40 17.30 6.00 -17.25
N GLN A 41 16.28 5.13 -17.33
CA GLN A 41 15.55 4.49 -16.20
C GLN A 41 16.35 3.54 -15.29
N SER A 42 17.67 3.66 -15.21
CA SER A 42 18.51 2.83 -14.35
C SER A 42 19.20 3.63 -13.26
N ILE A 43 18.93 3.21 -12.01
CA ILE A 43 19.70 3.45 -10.78
C ILE A 43 19.22 4.62 -9.91
N ALA A 44 18.41 4.22 -8.91
CA ALA A 44 18.07 4.90 -7.65
C ALA A 44 17.31 6.25 -7.76
N ARG A 45 16.25 6.38 -6.95
CA ARG A 45 15.67 7.70 -6.64
C ARG A 45 16.81 8.64 -6.24
N PRO A 46 16.85 9.91 -6.69
CA PRO A 46 17.74 10.90 -6.10
C PRO A 46 17.56 10.79 -4.59
N LYS A 47 18.65 10.71 -3.82
CA LYS A 47 18.59 10.86 -2.37
C LYS A 47 18.00 12.25 -2.12
N ALA A 48 16.68 12.37 -2.13
CA ALA A 48 15.94 13.59 -1.84
C ALA A 48 16.56 14.13 -0.57
N TYR A 49 17.18 15.32 -0.64
CA TYR A 49 18.05 16.05 0.29
C TYR A 49 17.97 15.71 1.80
N LYS A 50 17.98 14.42 2.18
CA LYS A 50 17.59 13.92 3.50
C LYS A 50 18.74 13.97 4.49
N PHE A 51 19.94 14.20 4.00
CA PHE A 51 21.13 14.41 4.81
C PHE A 51 21.84 15.67 4.31
N ILE A 52 21.26 16.83 4.65
CA ILE A 52 22.11 17.99 4.91
C ILE A 52 23.00 17.56 6.06
N ASN A 53 24.29 17.34 5.80
CA ASN A 53 25.22 16.95 6.83
C ASN A 53 25.41 18.18 7.74
N GLU A 54 24.58 18.32 8.77
CA GLU A 54 24.62 19.45 9.71
C GLU A 54 25.99 19.59 10.40
N GLY A 55 26.89 18.59 10.26
CA GLY A 55 28.28 18.62 10.71
C GLY A 55 29.33 18.30 9.63
N GLY A 56 29.03 18.42 8.33
CA GLY A 56 29.98 18.08 7.25
C GLY A 56 30.45 19.29 6.42
N ASP A 57 31.72 19.27 6.03
CA ASP A 57 32.44 20.30 5.23
C ASP A 57 31.93 20.49 3.78
N THR A 58 30.90 19.76 3.34
CA THR A 58 30.33 19.95 1.99
C THR A 58 29.31 21.07 1.98
N ASP A 59 29.76 22.23 1.52
CA ASP A 59 28.92 23.36 1.16
C ASP A 59 27.92 22.92 0.08
N ILE A 60 26.63 22.85 0.44
CA ILE A 60 25.51 22.48 -0.46
C ILE A 60 25.49 23.35 -1.73
N ILE A 61 26.09 24.54 -1.68
CA ILE A 61 26.25 25.43 -2.83
C ILE A 61 27.14 24.80 -3.92
N GLN A 62 28.02 23.88 -3.55
CA GLN A 62 28.87 23.13 -4.48
C GLN A 62 28.22 21.82 -4.96
N ASP A 63 27.04 21.46 -4.43
CA ASP A 63 26.31 20.28 -4.89
C ASP A 63 25.74 20.53 -6.30
N PRO A 64 26.14 19.74 -7.32
CA PRO A 64 25.70 19.97 -8.68
C PRO A 64 24.17 19.85 -8.85
N PHE A 65 23.51 18.95 -8.12
CA PHE A 65 22.06 18.81 -8.20
C PHE A 65 21.37 20.04 -7.60
N PHE A 66 21.82 20.51 -6.45
CA PHE A 66 21.29 21.75 -5.85
C PHE A 66 21.44 22.95 -6.81
N GLN A 67 22.60 23.09 -7.46
CA GLN A 67 22.83 24.14 -8.44
C GLN A 67 21.88 24.02 -9.65
N VAL A 68 21.66 22.81 -10.18
CA VAL A 68 20.67 22.57 -11.25
C VAL A 68 19.29 23.02 -10.78
N MET A 69 18.86 22.52 -9.62
CA MET A 69 17.52 22.75 -9.08
C MET A 69 17.25 24.23 -8.87
N ARG A 70 18.22 24.93 -8.28
CA ARG A 70 18.17 26.37 -8.06
C ARG A 70 18.02 27.17 -9.35
N LEU A 71 18.74 26.79 -10.42
CA LEU A 71 18.65 27.47 -11.72
C LEU A 71 17.24 27.31 -12.31
N TYR A 72 16.70 26.09 -12.31
CA TYR A 72 15.33 25.85 -12.74
C TYR A 72 14.32 26.58 -11.87
N GLY A 73 14.47 26.52 -10.54
CA GLY A 73 13.62 27.24 -9.59
C GLY A 73 13.62 28.74 -9.84
N PHE A 74 14.76 29.34 -10.15
CA PHE A 74 14.87 30.76 -10.53
C PHE A 74 14.05 31.10 -11.79
N LEU A 75 14.22 30.31 -12.87
CA LEU A 75 13.53 30.54 -14.15
C LEU A 75 12.02 30.32 -14.02
N TYR A 76 11.61 29.17 -13.44
CA TYR A 76 10.20 28.83 -13.23
C TYR A 76 9.51 29.76 -12.23
N SER A 77 10.22 30.30 -11.24
CA SER A 77 9.65 31.29 -10.32
C SER A 77 9.16 32.52 -11.07
N TRP A 78 9.96 33.04 -12.02
CA TRP A 78 9.58 34.21 -12.81
C TRP A 78 8.47 33.87 -13.81
N GLU A 79 8.58 32.75 -14.52
CA GLU A 79 7.53 32.25 -15.41
C GLU A 79 6.19 32.10 -14.67
N GLY A 80 6.21 31.62 -13.42
CA GLY A 80 5.04 31.54 -12.56
C GLY A 80 4.36 32.90 -12.28
N PHE A 81 5.11 34.00 -12.23
CA PHE A 81 4.51 35.34 -12.15
C PHE A 81 3.80 35.74 -13.45
N VAL A 82 4.32 35.35 -14.61
CA VAL A 82 3.74 35.64 -15.93
C VAL A 82 2.48 34.79 -16.16
N GLU A 83 2.60 33.48 -15.95
CA GLU A 83 1.51 32.53 -16.21
C GLU A 83 0.44 32.55 -15.11
N GLY A 84 0.83 32.89 -13.88
CA GLY A 84 -0.01 32.82 -12.68
C GLY A 84 0.10 31.52 -11.89
N ASN A 85 1.10 30.70 -12.20
CA ASN A 85 1.36 29.44 -11.52
C ASN A 85 1.98 29.66 -10.13
N LEU A 86 1.48 28.93 -9.13
CA LEU A 86 1.93 29.05 -7.74
C LEU A 86 3.05 28.06 -7.45
N ASP A 87 4.11 28.56 -6.83
CA ASP A 87 5.30 27.77 -6.50
C ASP A 87 5.44 27.43 -5.00
N LEU A 88 4.32 27.58 -4.29
CA LEU A 88 4.16 27.47 -2.83
C LEU A 88 4.94 28.49 -1.99
N SER A 89 5.81 29.31 -2.59
CA SER A 89 6.51 30.44 -1.94
C SER A 89 5.76 31.77 -2.12
N GLY A 90 4.76 31.76 -3.00
CA GLY A 90 3.81 32.84 -3.20
C GLY A 90 4.24 33.88 -4.22
N ARG A 91 3.25 34.43 -4.94
CA ARG A 91 3.45 35.46 -5.98
C ARG A 91 3.32 36.87 -5.38
N HIS A 92 4.25 37.22 -4.49
CA HIS A 92 4.29 38.51 -3.82
C HIS A 92 5.03 39.59 -4.62
N ARG A 93 4.55 40.84 -4.55
CA ARG A 93 5.15 42.00 -5.24
C ARG A 93 6.62 42.21 -4.88
N SER A 94 6.99 42.04 -3.61
CA SER A 94 8.37 42.19 -3.14
C SER A 94 9.31 41.17 -3.78
N ARG A 95 8.85 39.94 -3.97
CA ARG A 95 9.63 38.86 -4.60
C ARG A 95 9.80 39.10 -6.09
N TYR A 96 8.75 39.51 -6.78
CA TYR A 96 8.85 39.90 -8.19
C TYR A 96 9.81 41.07 -8.39
N ALA A 97 9.70 42.13 -7.57
CA ALA A 97 10.61 43.28 -7.64
C ALA A 97 12.10 42.91 -7.42
N PHE A 98 12.36 41.78 -6.76
CA PHE A 98 13.71 41.23 -6.62
C PHE A 98 14.13 40.36 -7.82
N LEU A 99 13.25 39.46 -8.28
CA LEU A 99 13.55 38.51 -9.36
C LEU A 99 13.64 39.19 -10.72
N ASP A 100 12.77 40.15 -10.98
CA ASP A 100 12.58 40.73 -12.31
C ASP A 100 13.86 41.38 -12.87
N PRO A 101 14.61 42.22 -12.12
CA PRO A 101 15.88 42.76 -12.62
C PRO A 101 16.94 41.68 -12.89
N LEU A 102 16.93 40.59 -12.12
CA LEU A 102 17.88 39.49 -12.27
C LEU A 102 17.57 38.68 -13.53
N VAL A 103 16.30 38.43 -13.82
CA VAL A 103 15.88 37.73 -15.04
C VAL A 103 16.22 38.55 -16.28
N HIS A 104 15.99 39.87 -16.26
CA HIS A 104 16.39 40.75 -17.36
C HIS A 104 17.92 40.75 -17.57
N ALA A 105 18.71 40.74 -16.49
CA ALA A 105 20.17 40.64 -16.58
C ALA A 105 20.59 39.27 -17.15
N PHE A 106 19.96 38.19 -16.72
CA PHE A 106 20.20 36.84 -17.22
C PHE A 106 19.88 36.73 -18.72
N ALA A 107 18.68 37.16 -19.12
CA ALA A 107 18.19 37.18 -20.49
C ALA A 107 19.15 37.95 -21.42
N LYS A 108 19.53 39.17 -21.02
CA LYS A 108 20.50 39.98 -21.78
C LYS A 108 21.83 39.27 -22.00
N GLU A 109 22.35 38.62 -20.96
CA GLU A 109 23.66 37.95 -21.03
C GLU A 109 23.59 36.65 -21.84
N ILE A 110 22.53 35.85 -21.69
CA ILE A 110 22.40 34.60 -22.46
C ILE A 110 22.17 34.87 -23.95
N THR A 111 21.46 35.94 -24.32
CA THR A 111 21.36 36.39 -25.72
C THR A 111 22.70 36.84 -26.28
N ALA A 112 23.54 37.49 -25.46
CA ALA A 112 24.89 37.84 -25.88
C ALA A 112 25.76 36.60 -26.15
N ILE A 113 25.62 35.55 -25.34
CA ILE A 113 26.28 34.24 -25.59
C ILE A 113 25.69 33.57 -26.83
N GLN A 114 24.38 33.63 -27.05
CA GLN A 114 23.73 33.08 -28.24
C GLN A 114 24.29 33.70 -29.53
N ALA A 115 24.59 35.00 -29.54
CA ALA A 115 25.20 35.67 -30.69
C ALA A 115 26.61 35.14 -31.03
N LEU A 116 27.26 34.42 -30.12
CA LEU A 116 28.55 33.75 -30.31
C LEU A 116 28.40 32.28 -30.74
N THR A 117 27.18 31.83 -31.03
CA THR A 117 26.95 30.46 -31.50
C THR A 117 27.22 30.32 -32.99
N VAL A 118 27.89 29.23 -33.37
CA VAL A 118 28.14 28.83 -34.75
C VAL A 118 27.48 27.48 -34.98
N GLN A 119 26.75 27.35 -36.08
CA GLN A 119 26.19 26.06 -36.50
C GLN A 119 27.31 25.23 -37.12
N VAL A 120 27.62 24.10 -36.48
CA VAL A 120 28.58 23.13 -36.99
C VAL A 120 27.81 21.88 -37.40
N VAL A 121 27.87 21.53 -38.68
CA VAL A 121 27.31 20.26 -39.15
C VAL A 121 28.26 19.16 -38.71
N ASP A 122 27.77 18.25 -37.88
CA ASP A 122 28.51 17.05 -37.51
C ASP A 122 28.60 16.13 -38.73
N ASN A 123 29.81 15.94 -39.25
CA ASN A 123 30.06 15.15 -40.46
C ASN A 123 29.72 13.67 -40.29
N GLU A 124 29.67 13.15 -39.05
CA GLU A 124 29.39 11.73 -38.79
C GLU A 124 27.89 11.47 -38.66
N THR A 125 27.13 12.39 -38.06
CA THR A 125 25.70 12.21 -37.80
C THR A 125 24.80 13.00 -38.76
N GLY A 126 25.36 13.95 -39.51
CA GLY A 126 24.61 14.89 -40.35
C GLY A 126 23.78 15.90 -39.55
N LEU A 127 23.86 15.87 -38.21
CA LEU A 127 23.09 16.74 -37.34
C LEU A 127 23.78 18.10 -37.19
N THR A 128 23.00 19.18 -37.23
CA THR A 128 23.52 20.53 -36.94
C THR A 128 23.67 20.69 -35.44
N LYS A 129 24.92 20.70 -34.95
CA LYS A 129 25.24 20.98 -33.56
C LYS A 129 25.56 22.47 -33.40
N VAL A 130 24.96 23.08 -32.39
CA VAL A 130 25.30 24.45 -31.99
C VAL A 130 26.57 24.38 -31.15
N SER A 131 27.65 24.98 -31.65
CA SER A 131 28.92 25.13 -30.94
C SER A 131 29.15 26.61 -30.62
N LEU A 132 29.87 26.91 -29.55
CA LEU A 132 30.21 28.29 -29.20
C LEU A 132 31.57 28.66 -29.80
N SER A 133 31.68 29.84 -30.40
CA SER A 133 32.96 30.34 -30.91
C SER A 133 33.92 30.78 -29.80
N ASP A 134 33.39 31.08 -28.61
CA ASP A 134 34.13 31.51 -27.43
C ASP A 134 33.68 30.73 -26.19
N GLU A 135 34.43 29.68 -25.84
CA GLU A 135 34.17 28.88 -24.64
C GLU A 135 34.43 29.67 -23.35
N ALA A 136 35.36 30.63 -23.35
CA ALA A 136 35.69 31.43 -22.17
C ALA A 136 34.53 32.37 -21.78
N ALA A 137 33.79 32.89 -22.77
CA ALA A 137 32.56 33.64 -22.53
C ALA A 137 31.49 32.77 -21.84
N TRP A 138 31.34 31.51 -22.26
CA TRP A 138 30.43 30.56 -21.61
C TRP A 138 30.87 30.17 -20.21
N GLU A 139 32.17 29.92 -19.97
CA GLU A 139 32.68 29.65 -18.64
C GLU A 139 32.45 30.84 -17.70
N THR A 140 32.64 32.06 -18.19
CA THR A 140 32.40 33.29 -17.42
C THR A 140 30.91 33.45 -17.08
N PHE A 141 30.02 33.24 -18.06
CA PHE A 141 28.57 33.25 -17.85
C PHE A 141 28.14 32.16 -16.86
N SER A 142 28.62 30.93 -17.07
CA SER A 142 28.32 29.78 -16.22
C SER A 142 28.78 29.99 -14.79
N ALA A 143 30.00 30.50 -14.58
CA ALA A 143 30.51 30.81 -13.25
C ALA A 143 29.71 31.93 -12.56
N LYS A 144 29.30 32.96 -13.31
CA LYS A 144 28.53 34.10 -12.78
C LYS A 144 27.14 33.70 -12.30
N TRP A 145 26.47 32.83 -13.06
CA TRP A 145 25.11 32.34 -12.81
C TRP A 145 25.06 30.97 -12.13
N LEU A 146 26.22 30.45 -11.68
CA LEU A 146 26.35 29.16 -11.00
C LEU A 146 25.74 27.99 -11.79
N ILE A 147 25.94 27.99 -13.11
CA ILE A 147 25.47 26.91 -13.98
C ILE A 147 26.33 25.66 -13.72
N PRO A 148 25.72 24.51 -13.37
CA PRO A 148 26.41 23.25 -13.18
C PRO A 148 27.20 22.83 -14.41
N LYS A 149 28.40 22.26 -14.21
CA LYS A 149 29.26 21.78 -15.31
C LYS A 149 28.61 20.72 -16.22
N GLY A 150 27.55 20.06 -15.76
CA GLY A 150 26.79 19.08 -16.55
C GLY A 150 25.75 19.69 -17.51
N LEU A 151 25.44 20.99 -17.39
CA LEU A 151 24.49 21.67 -18.27
C LEU A 151 25.25 22.45 -19.34
N ASN A 152 24.98 22.14 -20.61
CA ASN A 152 25.53 22.88 -21.74
C ASN A 152 24.63 24.06 -22.14
N PHE A 153 25.18 24.96 -22.96
CA PHE A 153 24.48 26.14 -23.46
C PHE A 153 23.12 25.81 -24.08
N SER A 154 23.03 24.78 -24.93
CA SER A 154 21.79 24.42 -25.62
C SER A 154 20.66 24.06 -24.66
N ILE A 155 20.96 23.37 -23.54
CA ILE A 155 19.97 23.04 -22.52
C ILE A 155 19.50 24.32 -21.81
N ILE A 156 20.43 25.17 -21.37
CA ILE A 156 20.08 26.41 -20.66
C ILE A 156 19.31 27.37 -21.55
N TYR A 157 19.76 27.55 -22.78
CA TYR A 157 19.11 28.39 -23.77
C TYR A 157 17.67 27.92 -24.03
N ARG A 158 17.46 26.60 -24.23
CA ARG A 158 16.12 26.03 -24.43
C ARG A 158 15.17 26.31 -23.25
N VAL A 159 15.67 26.22 -22.01
CA VAL A 159 14.86 26.50 -20.81
C VAL A 159 14.63 28.00 -20.64
N ALA A 160 15.57 28.84 -21.09
CA ALA A 160 15.45 30.28 -21.07
C ALA A 160 14.64 30.85 -22.24
N CYS A 161 14.38 30.09 -23.31
CA CYS A 161 13.64 30.55 -24.49
C CYS A 161 12.33 31.28 -24.15
N PRO A 162 11.48 30.80 -23.22
CA PRO A 162 10.26 31.51 -22.84
C PRO A 162 10.50 32.93 -22.30
N LEU A 163 11.70 33.20 -21.76
CA LEU A 163 12.11 34.54 -21.30
C LEU A 163 12.56 35.47 -22.43
N LEU A 164 12.94 34.90 -23.58
CA LEU A 164 13.57 35.59 -24.70
C LEU A 164 12.61 35.89 -25.85
N ASP A 165 11.46 35.20 -25.91
CA ASP A 165 10.45 35.43 -26.93
C ASP A 165 9.71 36.75 -26.68
N ASP A 166 10.26 37.85 -27.20
CA ASP A 166 9.72 39.23 -27.19
C ASP A 166 8.38 39.41 -27.96
N ASN A 167 7.81 38.33 -28.51
CA ASN A 167 6.68 38.39 -29.45
C ASN A 167 5.29 38.61 -28.81
N GLY A 168 5.22 38.83 -27.50
CA GLY A 168 4.04 39.34 -26.81
C GLY A 168 4.47 40.33 -25.74
N LEU A 169 3.80 41.48 -25.67
CA LEU A 169 3.95 42.43 -24.55
C LEU A 169 4.10 41.66 -23.23
N PRO A 170 5.08 42.00 -22.36
CA PRO A 170 5.30 41.26 -21.12
C PRO A 170 3.96 41.22 -20.38
N ALA A 171 3.37 40.02 -20.25
CA ALA A 171 2.10 39.88 -19.58
C ALA A 171 2.27 40.45 -18.17
N GLU A 172 1.38 41.35 -17.76
CA GLU A 172 1.49 41.98 -16.44
C GLU A 172 1.61 40.88 -15.37
N PRO A 173 2.60 40.99 -14.46
CA PRO A 173 2.85 39.95 -13.47
C PRO A 173 1.60 39.74 -12.63
N LYS A 174 1.14 38.49 -12.59
CA LYS A 174 -0.01 38.10 -11.79
C LYS A 174 0.45 37.94 -10.35
N PHE A 175 -0.06 38.78 -9.46
CA PHE A 175 0.20 38.68 -8.02
C PHE A 175 -0.87 37.84 -7.32
N GLN A 176 -0.45 37.07 -6.32
CA GLN A 176 -1.36 36.30 -5.48
C GLN A 176 -2.16 37.24 -4.57
N GLN A 177 -3.48 37.10 -4.59
CA GLN A 177 -4.39 37.90 -3.75
C GLN A 177 -4.73 37.19 -2.43
N LEU A 178 -4.75 35.86 -2.43
CA LEU A 178 -5.07 35.03 -1.28
C LEU A 178 -3.93 34.06 -1.02
N CYS A 179 -3.37 34.11 0.18
CA CYS A 179 -2.43 33.15 0.72
C CYS A 179 -3.18 32.00 1.39
N PHE A 180 -2.47 30.89 1.61
CA PHE A 180 -3.03 29.76 2.33
C PHE A 180 -3.48 30.16 3.75
N LEU A 181 -2.77 31.07 4.41
CA LEU A 181 -3.14 31.60 5.74
C LEU A 181 -4.34 32.56 5.72
N ASP A 182 -4.79 33.00 4.54
CA ASP A 182 -5.99 33.83 4.40
C ASP A 182 -7.26 32.97 4.32
N LEU A 183 -7.11 31.64 4.22
CA LEU A 183 -8.23 30.72 4.27
C LEU A 183 -8.86 30.71 5.68
N PRO A 184 -10.20 30.63 5.78
CA PRO A 184 -10.87 30.37 7.05
C PRO A 184 -10.35 29.08 7.71
N ASN A 185 -10.39 29.03 9.05
CA ASN A 185 -9.93 27.87 9.81
C ASN A 185 -10.62 26.58 9.41
N GLU A 186 -11.88 26.64 8.97
CA GLU A 186 -12.66 25.49 8.52
C GLU A 186 -12.07 24.88 7.25
N LEU A 187 -11.56 25.70 6.33
CA LEU A 187 -10.90 25.20 5.13
C LEU A 187 -9.50 24.67 5.45
N LEU A 188 -8.78 25.32 6.36
CA LEU A 188 -7.49 24.81 6.84
C LEU A 188 -7.65 23.47 7.56
N ASP A 189 -8.70 23.31 8.35
CA ASP A 189 -9.07 22.08 9.04
C ASP A 189 -9.36 20.95 8.05
N LEU A 190 -10.12 21.22 6.99
CA LEU A 190 -10.34 20.28 5.88
C LEU A 190 -9.02 19.91 5.18
N CYS A 191 -8.12 20.87 4.94
CA CYS A 191 -6.81 20.57 4.38
C CYS A 191 -6.02 19.60 5.28
N PHE A 192 -6.01 19.81 6.60
CA PHE A 192 -5.35 18.89 7.53
C PHE A 192 -6.05 17.53 7.65
N CYS A 193 -7.37 17.49 7.48
CA CYS A 193 -8.16 16.26 7.45
C CYS A 193 -7.80 15.37 6.26
N GLU A 194 -7.60 15.98 5.09
CA GLU A 194 -7.22 15.28 3.85
C GLU A 194 -5.70 15.08 3.71
N SER A 195 -4.89 15.78 4.50
CA SER A 195 -3.43 15.62 4.47
C SER A 195 -2.99 14.30 5.08
N ASP A 196 -1.96 13.70 4.50
CA ASP A 196 -1.26 12.60 5.17
C ASP A 196 -0.52 13.13 6.43
N LEU A 197 -0.13 12.22 7.32
CA LEU A 197 0.50 12.60 8.58
C LEU A 197 1.86 13.32 8.40
N PRO A 198 2.76 12.89 7.50
CA PRO A 198 3.97 13.63 7.16
C PRO A 198 3.71 15.06 6.68
N ASP A 199 2.78 15.27 5.77
CA ASP A 199 2.46 16.56 5.19
C ASP A 199 1.80 17.46 6.23
N ALA A 200 0.84 16.92 7.00
CA ALA A 200 0.23 17.63 8.12
C ALA A 200 1.29 18.11 9.14
N ARG A 201 2.28 17.27 9.46
CA ARG A 201 3.38 17.69 10.36
C ARG A 201 4.24 18.77 9.74
N THR A 202 4.59 18.64 8.47
CA THR A 202 5.40 19.62 7.74
C THR A 202 4.68 20.97 7.68
N LEU A 203 3.40 20.97 7.31
CA LEU A 203 2.55 22.15 7.28
C LEU A 203 2.39 22.77 8.67
N SER A 204 2.21 21.96 9.71
CA SER A 204 2.13 22.43 11.10
C SER A 204 3.43 23.08 11.61
N ALA A 205 4.58 22.74 11.01
CA ALA A 205 5.87 23.28 11.41
C ALA A 205 6.14 24.66 10.81
N THR A 206 5.37 25.08 9.80
CA THR A 206 5.59 26.36 9.09
C THR A 206 5.28 27.59 9.95
N CYS A 207 4.16 27.59 10.68
CA CYS A 207 3.78 28.73 11.53
C CYS A 207 2.91 28.30 12.72
N LYS A 208 2.80 29.19 13.73
CA LYS A 208 2.03 28.92 14.95
C LYS A 208 0.54 28.72 14.70
N HIS A 209 -0.01 29.43 13.71
CA HIS A 209 -1.44 29.34 13.37
C HIS A 209 -1.79 27.97 12.78
N LEU A 210 -1.06 27.54 11.75
CA LEU A 210 -1.21 26.21 11.16
C LEU A 210 -0.91 25.12 12.18
N LYS A 211 0.07 25.32 13.06
CA LYS A 211 0.31 24.38 14.16
C LYS A 211 -0.94 24.19 15.03
N ALA A 212 -1.63 25.26 15.39
CA ALA A 212 -2.82 25.20 16.24
C ALA A 212 -3.96 24.43 15.56
N VAL A 213 -4.20 24.69 14.27
CA VAL A 213 -5.19 23.95 13.47
C VAL A 213 -4.79 22.47 13.31
N ALA A 214 -3.50 22.17 13.16
CA ALA A 214 -3.00 20.82 12.94
C ALA A 214 -3.00 19.92 14.18
N LEU A 215 -3.04 20.48 15.40
CA LEU A 215 -2.92 19.71 16.66
C LEU A 215 -3.84 18.49 16.76
N PRO A 216 -5.11 18.52 16.29
CA PRO A 216 -5.99 17.36 16.29
C PRO A 216 -5.54 16.23 15.37
N TYR A 217 -4.69 16.50 14.38
CA TYR A 217 -4.29 15.58 13.31
C TYR A 217 -2.86 15.04 13.52
N ILE A 218 -1.91 15.91 13.84
CA ILE A 218 -0.48 15.57 13.86
C ILE A 218 -0.08 14.64 15.01
N TYR A 219 -0.94 14.45 16.00
CA TYR A 219 -0.74 13.58 17.17
C TYR A 219 -1.64 12.34 17.19
N VAL A 220 -2.50 12.13 16.18
CA VAL A 220 -3.44 10.99 16.16
C VAL A 220 -2.74 9.64 16.05
N SER A 221 -1.63 9.60 15.30
CA SER A 221 -0.89 8.37 15.00
C SER A 221 0.58 8.51 15.37
N ARG A 222 1.16 7.47 15.98
CA ARG A 222 2.59 7.40 16.30
C ARG A 222 3.19 6.04 15.99
N LEU A 223 4.42 6.08 15.47
CA LEU A 223 5.31 4.94 15.37
C LEU A 223 6.24 4.96 16.59
N LEU A 224 6.21 3.89 17.37
CA LEU A 224 7.15 3.62 18.46
C LEU A 224 7.99 2.45 18.00
N SER A 225 9.28 2.68 17.80
CA SER A 225 10.09 1.69 17.10
C SER A 225 11.53 1.65 17.59
N VAL A 226 12.10 0.46 17.53
CA VAL A 226 13.55 0.24 17.66
C VAL A 226 14.04 -0.06 16.24
N LEU A 227 14.46 0.99 15.52
CA LEU A 227 14.92 0.90 14.13
C LEU A 227 16.40 1.22 14.03
N PRO A 228 17.19 0.45 13.25
CA PRO A 228 18.51 0.86 12.80
C PRO A 228 18.49 2.27 12.19
N ALA A 229 19.50 3.08 12.49
CA ALA A 229 19.62 4.47 12.02
C ALA A 229 19.65 4.61 10.49
N THR A 230 20.02 3.54 9.77
CA THR A 230 20.29 3.54 8.32
C THR A 230 19.29 2.73 7.50
N LEU A 231 18.20 2.22 8.10
CA LEU A 231 17.20 1.47 7.33
C LEU A 231 16.41 2.41 6.41
N ASN A 232 16.88 2.55 5.17
CA ASN A 232 15.97 2.72 4.07
C ASN A 232 15.22 1.39 3.91
N PHE A 233 13.90 1.41 4.09
CA PHE A 233 13.03 0.25 3.95
C PHE A 233 13.16 -0.50 2.59
N GLN A 234 13.81 0.11 1.59
CA GLN A 234 14.05 -0.47 0.28
C GLN A 234 15.32 -1.34 0.21
N ASP A 235 16.31 -1.12 1.08
CA ASP A 235 17.61 -1.81 1.00
C ASP A 235 17.69 -3.06 1.92
N ALA A 236 16.65 -3.30 2.74
CA ALA A 236 16.66 -4.28 3.82
C ALA A 236 16.51 -5.75 3.38
N GLN A 237 16.34 -6.04 2.09
CA GLN A 237 16.00 -7.40 1.64
C GLN A 237 17.18 -8.31 1.29
N LEU A 238 18.45 -7.87 1.39
CA LEU A 238 19.52 -8.56 0.65
C LEU A 238 20.81 -8.99 1.38
N THR A 239 20.95 -8.88 2.70
CA THR A 239 22.20 -9.35 3.36
C THR A 239 21.96 -10.13 4.64
N SER A 240 22.22 -11.44 4.57
CA SER A 240 22.13 -12.39 5.66
C SER A 240 23.44 -12.56 6.45
N SER A 241 23.26 -12.74 7.77
CA SER A 241 23.90 -13.75 8.65
C SER A 241 25.28 -13.55 9.32
N SER A 242 25.77 -12.33 9.54
CA SER A 242 26.61 -12.11 10.73
C SER A 242 26.42 -10.73 11.35
N ILE A 243 26.13 -10.71 12.67
CA ILE A 243 26.06 -9.49 13.48
C ILE A 243 27.47 -8.89 13.49
N GLN A 244 27.69 -7.88 12.68
CA GLN A 244 28.95 -7.15 12.66
C GLN A 244 28.98 -6.17 13.86
N PRO A 245 30.15 -5.79 14.38
CA PRO A 245 30.28 -4.77 15.43
C PRO A 245 29.56 -3.43 15.12
N LYS A 246 29.33 -3.14 13.83
CA LYS A 246 28.55 -1.99 13.35
C LYS A 246 27.06 -2.08 13.70
N ASP A 247 26.53 -3.29 13.87
CA ASP A 247 25.13 -3.54 14.20
C ASP A 247 24.84 -3.21 15.66
N LEU A 248 25.79 -3.49 16.57
CA LEU A 248 25.65 -3.17 17.99
C LEU A 248 25.58 -1.65 18.25
N LEU A 249 26.42 -0.85 17.59
CA LEU A 249 26.35 0.62 17.70
C LEU A 249 25.04 1.17 17.13
N SER A 250 24.58 0.61 16.02
CA SER A 250 23.30 0.96 15.40
C SER A 250 22.11 0.62 16.31
N LEU A 251 22.15 -0.54 16.97
CA LEU A 251 21.18 -0.95 17.97
C LEU A 251 21.18 -0.03 19.20
N GLN A 252 22.36 0.32 19.73
CA GLN A 252 22.47 1.26 20.84
C GLN A 252 21.89 2.64 20.48
N HIS A 253 22.13 3.11 19.25
CA HIS A 253 21.53 4.35 18.76
C HIS A 253 20.00 4.23 18.68
N ALA A 254 19.49 3.14 18.12
CA ALA A 254 18.07 2.84 18.03
C ALA A 254 17.40 2.83 19.42
N HIS A 255 18.02 2.19 20.41
CA HIS A 255 17.55 2.18 21.79
C HIS A 255 17.48 3.59 22.38
N ARG A 256 18.54 4.40 22.23
CA ARG A 256 18.55 5.78 22.74
C ARG A 256 17.45 6.63 22.11
N GLN A 257 17.25 6.51 20.79
CA GLN A 257 16.20 7.25 20.10
C GLN A 257 14.80 6.79 20.53
N SER A 258 14.59 5.49 20.70
CA SER A 258 13.34 4.92 21.20
C SER A 258 13.04 5.43 22.62
N VAL A 259 14.01 5.36 23.53
CA VAL A 259 13.89 5.88 24.91
C VAL A 259 13.60 7.37 24.93
N ALA A 260 14.29 8.17 24.12
CA ALA A 260 14.04 9.60 24.03
C ALA A 260 12.60 9.90 23.56
N THR A 261 12.12 9.14 22.57
CA THR A 261 10.74 9.25 22.05
C THR A 261 9.71 8.86 23.10
N LEU A 262 9.93 7.76 23.82
CA LEU A 262 9.04 7.27 24.87
C LEU A 262 9.00 8.25 26.06
N ASN A 263 10.15 8.76 26.50
CA ASN A 263 10.22 9.79 27.54
C ASN A 263 9.49 11.07 27.13
N PHE A 264 9.66 11.51 25.88
CA PHE A 264 8.92 12.65 25.35
C PHE A 264 7.40 12.43 25.47
N LEU A 265 6.89 11.26 25.05
CA LEU A 265 5.46 10.95 25.17
C LEU A 265 5.00 10.86 26.63
N LEU A 266 5.76 10.18 27.49
CA LEU A 266 5.44 10.04 28.91
C LEU A 266 5.43 11.40 29.64
N SER A 267 6.23 12.36 29.18
CA SER A 267 6.24 13.74 29.71
C SER A 267 5.13 14.63 29.15
N ARG A 268 4.37 14.16 28.16
CA ARG A 268 3.33 14.93 27.45
C ARG A 268 1.98 14.22 27.44
N PRO A 269 1.24 14.23 28.57
CA PRO A 269 -0.09 13.65 28.68
C PRO A 269 -1.06 14.17 27.61
N ASP A 270 -0.97 15.46 27.28
CA ASP A 270 -1.78 16.11 26.25
C ASP A 270 -1.60 15.53 24.85
N ILE A 271 -0.45 14.90 24.58
CA ILE A 271 -0.17 14.17 23.34
C ILE A 271 -0.65 12.72 23.48
N THR A 272 -0.33 12.02 24.58
CA THR A 272 -0.71 10.62 24.75
C THR A 272 -2.22 10.43 24.79
N ASP A 273 -2.95 11.37 25.38
CA ASP A 273 -4.41 11.35 25.41
C ASP A 273 -5.03 11.51 24.01
N ARG A 274 -4.28 12.06 23.04
CA ARG A 274 -4.75 12.22 21.64
C ARG A 274 -4.39 11.03 20.75
N LEU A 275 -3.57 10.09 21.23
CA LEU A 275 -3.17 8.93 20.44
C LEU A 275 -4.38 8.04 20.18
N ARG A 276 -4.70 7.84 18.90
CA ARG A 276 -5.72 6.89 18.44
C ARG A 276 -5.12 5.69 17.74
N ARG A 277 -3.96 5.85 17.10
CA ARG A 277 -3.28 4.78 16.35
C ARG A 277 -1.84 4.66 16.82
N VAL A 278 -1.46 3.50 17.33
CA VAL A 278 -0.07 3.24 17.72
C VAL A 278 0.47 2.07 16.90
N ARG A 279 1.63 2.30 16.28
CA ARG A 279 2.40 1.29 15.58
C ARG A 279 3.65 0.99 16.38
N LEU A 280 3.82 -0.26 16.77
CA LEU A 280 5.01 -0.76 17.43
C LEU A 280 5.80 -1.54 16.40
N LEU A 281 7.08 -1.22 16.26
CA LEU A 281 7.96 -1.87 15.31
C LEU A 281 9.31 -2.19 15.93
N ASP A 282 9.58 -3.47 16.15
CA ASP A 282 10.89 -3.99 16.53
C ASP A 282 11.47 -4.79 15.37
N HIS A 283 12.44 -4.21 14.67
CA HIS A 283 13.12 -4.89 13.55
C HIS A 283 14.15 -5.93 14.02
N TRP A 284 14.59 -5.85 15.28
CA TRP A 284 15.67 -6.71 15.78
C TRP A 284 15.17 -8.05 16.30
N CYS A 285 13.88 -8.16 16.64
CA CYS A 285 13.29 -9.40 17.14
C CYS A 285 13.24 -10.53 16.08
N GLN A 286 13.40 -10.21 14.78
CA GLN A 286 13.32 -11.20 13.70
C GLN A 286 14.59 -12.08 13.64
N ASP A 287 15.79 -11.53 13.81
CA ASP A 287 17.04 -12.20 13.41
C ASP A 287 17.77 -13.05 14.47
N GLN A 288 17.04 -13.56 15.47
CA GLN A 288 17.53 -14.40 16.57
C GLN A 288 18.38 -13.66 17.65
N HIS A 289 17.76 -13.57 18.84
CA HIS A 289 18.38 -13.56 20.19
C HIS A 289 18.67 -12.26 20.93
N GLU A 290 18.52 -11.06 20.34
CA GLU A 290 18.54 -9.83 21.13
C GLU A 290 17.13 -9.28 21.31
N TYR A 291 16.50 -9.68 22.41
CA TYR A 291 15.22 -9.12 22.83
C TYR A 291 15.38 -7.61 23.03
N THR A 292 14.40 -6.84 22.56
CA THR A 292 14.23 -5.46 23.03
C THR A 292 14.39 -5.43 24.55
N PRO A 293 15.26 -4.57 25.09
CA PRO A 293 15.48 -4.51 26.52
C PRO A 293 14.16 -4.34 27.29
N MET A 294 13.98 -5.09 28.38
CA MET A 294 12.74 -5.09 29.17
C MET A 294 12.30 -3.68 29.59
N TYR A 295 13.23 -2.75 29.79
CA TYR A 295 12.90 -1.37 30.15
C TYR A 295 12.19 -0.61 29.00
N ILE A 296 12.57 -0.82 27.74
CA ILE A 296 11.89 -0.19 26.58
C ILE A 296 10.48 -0.77 26.48
N HIS A 297 10.34 -2.08 26.62
CA HIS A 297 9.04 -2.75 26.64
C HIS A 297 8.12 -2.20 27.73
N SER A 298 8.64 -2.03 28.95
CA SER A 298 7.89 -1.42 30.06
C SER A 298 7.45 0.01 29.74
N MET A 299 8.34 0.84 29.21
CA MET A 299 8.01 2.22 28.83
C MET A 299 6.95 2.28 27.72
N ILE A 300 6.98 1.35 26.76
CA ILE A 300 5.91 1.21 25.75
C ILE A 300 4.59 0.89 26.43
N CYS A 301 4.58 -0.07 27.35
CA CYS A 301 3.37 -0.41 28.11
C CYS A 301 2.85 0.80 28.91
N ASP A 302 3.73 1.62 29.49
CA ASP A 302 3.32 2.84 30.20
C ASP A 302 2.68 3.88 29.25
N VAL A 303 3.23 4.05 28.05
CA VAL A 303 2.64 4.92 27.01
C VAL A 303 1.26 4.40 26.59
N LEU A 304 1.14 3.10 26.32
CA LEU A 304 -0.13 2.46 25.95
C LEU A 304 -1.17 2.60 27.07
N TYR A 305 -0.77 2.38 28.32
CA TYR A 305 -1.64 2.52 29.48
C TYR A 305 -2.19 3.95 29.65
N ARG A 306 -1.39 4.97 29.33
CA ARG A 306 -1.80 6.39 29.36
C ARG A 306 -2.65 6.79 28.15
N SER A 307 -2.58 6.05 27.05
CA SER A 307 -3.29 6.39 25.80
C SER A 307 -4.76 5.93 25.83
N LYS A 308 -5.63 6.68 26.53
CA LYS A 308 -7.02 6.27 26.77
C LYS A 308 -7.93 6.24 25.54
N ASN A 309 -7.58 7.00 24.50
CA ASN A 309 -8.35 7.12 23.26
C ASN A 309 -7.80 6.22 22.14
N LEU A 310 -6.96 5.25 22.48
CA LEU A 310 -6.31 4.37 21.53
C LEU A 310 -7.34 3.42 20.89
N THR A 311 -7.52 3.51 19.57
CA THR A 311 -8.49 2.72 18.80
C THR A 311 -7.86 1.59 18.01
N ILE A 312 -6.62 1.77 17.55
CA ILE A 312 -5.89 0.80 16.72
C ILE A 312 -4.48 0.60 17.27
N ILE A 313 -4.09 -0.65 17.46
CA ILE A 313 -2.69 -1.05 17.74
C ILE A 313 -2.21 -1.96 16.63
N LYS A 314 -1.04 -1.65 16.06
CA LYS A 314 -0.32 -2.53 15.15
C LYS A 314 1.02 -2.86 15.81
N ASN A 315 1.20 -4.08 16.26
CA ASN A 315 2.45 -4.54 16.87
C ASN A 315 3.19 -5.45 15.88
N LYS A 316 4.39 -5.05 15.46
CA LYS A 316 5.32 -5.89 14.72
C LYS A 316 6.58 -6.15 15.56
N GLY A 317 6.85 -7.42 15.84
CA GLY A 317 8.07 -7.87 16.52
C GLY A 317 8.06 -7.78 18.05
N PHE A 318 7.33 -6.84 18.67
CA PHE A 318 7.37 -6.75 20.13
C PHE A 318 6.69 -7.93 20.81
N SER A 319 7.30 -8.34 21.92
CA SER A 319 6.78 -9.38 22.80
C SER A 319 5.43 -9.01 23.42
N ILE A 320 4.56 -9.99 23.61
CA ILE A 320 3.26 -9.85 24.27
C ILE A 320 3.32 -10.62 25.59
N ASN A 321 3.35 -9.87 26.68
CA ASN A 321 3.35 -10.38 28.05
C ASN A 321 2.15 -9.81 28.82
N GLU A 322 2.04 -10.17 30.10
CA GLU A 322 0.93 -9.76 30.97
C GLU A 322 0.84 -8.22 31.11
N GLN A 323 1.98 -7.53 31.22
CA GLN A 323 2.03 -6.07 31.29
C GLN A 323 1.48 -5.41 30.02
N PHE A 324 1.83 -5.96 28.85
CA PHE A 324 1.32 -5.47 27.57
C PHE A 324 -0.21 -5.61 27.49
N VAL A 325 -0.74 -6.79 27.84
CA VAL A 325 -2.18 -7.04 27.84
C VAL A 325 -2.90 -6.11 28.81
N ALA A 326 -2.36 -5.92 30.02
CA ALA A 326 -2.92 -5.01 31.01
C ALA A 326 -2.92 -3.54 30.51
N ALA A 327 -1.85 -3.11 29.84
CA ALA A 327 -1.75 -1.78 29.27
C ALA A 327 -2.81 -1.51 28.20
N ILE A 328 -3.00 -2.45 27.26
CA ILE A 328 -3.99 -2.29 26.19
C ILE A 328 -5.44 -2.47 26.68
N ALA A 329 -5.66 -3.29 27.73
CA ALA A 329 -6.95 -3.44 28.37
C ALA A 329 -7.42 -2.17 29.08
N ALA A 330 -6.48 -1.28 29.44
CA ALA A 330 -6.80 0.02 30.03
C ALA A 330 -7.33 1.05 29.02
N SER A 331 -7.35 0.73 27.71
CA SER A 331 -7.95 1.56 26.66
C SER A 331 -9.36 1.06 26.29
N PRO A 332 -10.43 1.73 26.73
CA PRO A 332 -11.80 1.32 26.43
C PRO A 332 -12.20 1.55 24.96
N SER A 333 -11.44 2.36 24.21
CA SER A 333 -11.71 2.66 22.80
C SER A 333 -11.01 1.71 21.84
N LEU A 334 -10.17 0.80 22.34
CA LEU A 334 -9.35 -0.08 21.50
C LEU A 334 -10.22 -1.15 20.85
N HIS A 335 -10.43 -1.05 19.54
CA HIS A 335 -11.28 -2.00 18.82
C HIS A 335 -10.51 -2.86 17.80
N THR A 336 -9.30 -2.47 17.40
CA THR A 336 -8.54 -3.19 16.38
C THR A 336 -7.10 -3.46 16.83
N ILE A 337 -6.68 -4.72 16.73
CA ILE A 337 -5.32 -5.17 17.06
C ILE A 337 -4.75 -5.96 15.87
N PHE A 338 -3.57 -5.55 15.40
CA PHE A 338 -2.75 -6.31 14.46
C PHE A 338 -1.48 -6.78 15.16
N LEU A 339 -1.19 -8.07 15.11
CA LEU A 339 -0.02 -8.69 15.72
C LEU A 339 0.79 -9.39 14.62
N HIS A 340 1.98 -8.90 14.35
CA HIS A 340 2.85 -9.39 13.27
C HIS A 340 4.19 -9.86 13.84
N GLY A 341 4.48 -11.16 13.72
CA GLY A 341 5.76 -11.70 14.18
C GLY A 341 6.03 -11.45 15.67
N CYS A 342 4.97 -11.47 16.50
CA CYS A 342 5.08 -11.22 17.94
C CYS A 342 5.38 -12.51 18.70
N ALA A 343 6.26 -12.44 19.70
CA ALA A 343 6.49 -13.52 20.65
C ALA A 343 5.56 -13.41 21.86
N PHE A 344 5.00 -14.53 22.34
CA PHE A 344 4.00 -14.55 23.43
C PHE A 344 4.63 -15.14 24.70
N PHE A 345 4.68 -14.37 25.78
CA PHE A 345 5.30 -14.71 27.07
C PHE A 345 4.32 -14.52 28.23
N PHE A 346 3.30 -15.38 28.32
CA PHE A 346 2.42 -15.43 29.48
C PHE A 346 2.13 -16.87 29.86
N SER A 347 2.06 -17.15 31.17
CA SER A 347 1.83 -18.49 31.70
C SER A 347 0.35 -18.83 31.61
N MET A 348 -0.03 -19.50 30.52
CA MET A 348 -1.43 -19.86 30.29
C MET A 348 -1.99 -20.86 31.29
N ASP A 349 -1.14 -21.69 31.90
CA ASP A 349 -1.59 -22.67 32.90
C ASP A 349 -2.14 -21.98 34.15
N LEU A 350 -1.58 -20.82 34.51
CA LEU A 350 -2.11 -19.95 35.55
C LEU A 350 -3.48 -19.37 35.17
N PHE A 351 -3.64 -18.94 33.92
CA PHE A 351 -4.88 -18.30 33.45
C PHE A 351 -6.05 -19.26 33.27
N LEU A 352 -5.80 -20.48 32.82
CA LEU A 352 -6.83 -21.51 32.69
C LEU A 352 -7.37 -21.94 34.07
N SER A 353 -6.56 -21.83 35.12
CA SER A 353 -7.00 -22.15 36.49
C SER A 353 -7.95 -21.10 37.09
N LYS A 354 -7.90 -19.84 36.61
CA LYS A 354 -8.69 -18.71 37.13
C LYS A 354 -9.10 -17.74 36.01
N PRO A 355 -10.05 -18.13 35.14
CA PRO A 355 -10.44 -17.33 33.98
C PRO A 355 -11.05 -15.97 34.35
N ASP A 356 -11.62 -15.82 35.54
CA ASP A 356 -12.25 -14.57 35.98
C ASP A 356 -11.24 -13.46 36.30
N LEU A 357 -9.97 -13.81 36.49
CA LEU A 357 -8.89 -12.85 36.77
C LEU A 357 -8.19 -12.35 35.49
N LEU A 358 -8.59 -12.87 34.32
CA LEU A 358 -8.01 -12.46 33.05
C LEU A 358 -8.41 -11.03 32.68
N PRO A 359 -7.46 -10.14 32.33
CA PRO A 359 -7.80 -8.83 31.77
C PRO A 359 -8.65 -9.02 30.51
N GLN A 360 -9.80 -8.36 30.45
CA GLN A 360 -10.74 -8.50 29.33
C GLN A 360 -10.64 -7.31 28.37
N LEU A 361 -10.26 -7.59 27.13
CA LEU A 361 -10.24 -6.65 26.01
C LEU A 361 -11.64 -6.53 25.40
N ARG A 362 -12.61 -6.08 26.21
CA ARG A 362 -14.04 -6.09 25.85
C ARG A 362 -14.38 -5.21 24.65
N SER A 363 -13.58 -4.19 24.37
CA SER A 363 -13.77 -3.27 23.25
C SER A 363 -13.22 -3.82 21.92
N VAL A 364 -12.32 -4.81 21.97
CA VAL A 364 -11.64 -5.34 20.78
C VAL A 364 -12.61 -6.16 19.95
N ARG A 365 -12.81 -5.72 18.71
CA ARG A 365 -13.69 -6.33 17.71
C ARG A 365 -12.93 -6.96 16.55
N HIS A 366 -11.75 -6.46 16.23
CA HIS A 366 -10.93 -6.93 15.09
C HIS A 366 -9.55 -7.36 15.57
N LEU A 367 -9.18 -8.59 15.25
CA LEU A 367 -7.89 -9.17 15.61
C LEU A 367 -7.27 -9.85 14.40
N THR A 368 -6.08 -9.40 14.03
CA THR A 368 -5.30 -9.97 12.93
C THR A 368 -3.97 -10.48 13.45
N PHE A 369 -3.68 -11.75 13.18
CA PHE A 369 -2.37 -12.35 13.36
C PHE A 369 -1.68 -12.49 12.00
N LEU A 370 -0.49 -11.91 11.87
CA LEU A 370 0.43 -12.10 10.75
C LEU A 370 1.63 -12.89 11.28
N ILE A 371 1.66 -14.18 10.96
CA ILE A 371 2.65 -15.13 11.49
C ILE A 371 3.82 -15.21 10.52
N ASP A 372 5.00 -14.90 11.02
CA ASP A 372 6.27 -14.76 10.30
C ASP A 372 7.17 -16.00 10.57
N TYR A 373 8.07 -16.31 9.64
CA TYR A 373 8.91 -17.51 9.55
C TYR A 373 9.82 -17.79 10.73
N HIS A 374 10.28 -16.75 11.42
CA HIS A 374 11.20 -16.89 12.55
C HIS A 374 10.55 -17.47 13.81
N LEU A 375 9.22 -17.43 13.86
CA LEU A 375 8.45 -17.93 14.99
C LEU A 375 7.71 -19.18 14.54
N GLN A 376 8.25 -20.36 14.84
CA GLN A 376 7.48 -21.61 14.77
C GLN A 376 6.10 -21.35 15.37
N PHE A 377 5.03 -21.65 14.63
CA PHE A 377 3.67 -21.40 15.10
C PHE A 377 3.51 -22.01 16.50
N ARG A 378 3.41 -21.14 17.51
CA ARG A 378 3.16 -21.59 18.88
C ARG A 378 1.67 -21.54 19.12
N ALA A 379 1.12 -22.62 19.66
CA ALA A 379 -0.26 -22.68 20.16
C ALA A 379 -0.64 -21.47 21.03
N GLY A 380 0.34 -20.83 21.69
CA GLY A 380 0.19 -19.61 22.47
C GLY A 380 -0.38 -18.40 21.71
N ILE A 381 -0.22 -18.31 20.39
CA ILE A 381 -0.73 -17.20 19.58
C ILE A 381 -2.26 -17.16 19.67
N LEU A 382 -2.92 -18.29 19.42
CA LEU A 382 -4.38 -18.38 19.45
C LEU A 382 -4.93 -18.13 20.85
N ARG A 383 -4.18 -18.47 21.89
CA ARG A 383 -4.58 -18.20 23.28
C ARG A 383 -4.75 -16.70 23.57
N PHE A 384 -4.20 -15.80 22.77
CA PHE A 384 -4.50 -14.38 22.92
C PHE A 384 -5.98 -14.04 22.68
N THR A 385 -6.70 -14.85 21.90
CA THR A 385 -8.15 -14.67 21.70
C THR A 385 -8.97 -14.79 22.99
N TYR A 386 -8.42 -15.41 24.05
CA TYR A 386 -9.09 -15.47 25.37
C TYR A 386 -9.31 -14.11 26.01
N PHE A 387 -8.49 -13.12 25.67
CA PHE A 387 -8.65 -11.76 26.14
C PHE A 387 -9.74 -11.01 25.36
N CYS A 388 -10.11 -11.47 24.16
CA CYS A 388 -10.98 -10.76 23.21
C CYS A 388 -12.36 -11.44 23.08
N GLN A 389 -13.20 -11.36 24.11
CA GLN A 389 -14.50 -12.06 24.13
C GLN A 389 -15.51 -11.53 23.10
N ASN A 390 -15.45 -10.25 22.74
CA ASN A 390 -16.39 -9.60 21.83
C ASN A 390 -15.86 -9.50 20.39
N LEU A 391 -15.00 -10.44 20.00
CA LEU A 391 -14.37 -10.44 18.70
C LEU A 391 -15.41 -10.66 17.59
N VAL A 392 -15.44 -9.74 16.63
CA VAL A 392 -16.30 -9.78 15.44
C VAL A 392 -15.53 -10.34 14.24
N GLU A 393 -14.24 -10.01 14.14
CA GLU A 393 -13.36 -10.45 13.06
C GLU A 393 -12.06 -11.05 13.61
N LEU A 394 -11.80 -12.30 13.21
CA LEU A 394 -10.54 -13.00 13.46
C LEU A 394 -9.88 -13.33 12.14
N THR A 395 -8.67 -12.83 11.94
CA THR A 395 -7.86 -13.11 10.77
C THR A 395 -6.52 -13.68 11.19
N ILE A 396 -6.17 -14.85 10.67
CA ILE A 396 -4.92 -15.55 10.95
C ILE A 396 -4.28 -15.84 9.60
N LEU A 397 -3.19 -15.16 9.31
CA LEU A 397 -2.46 -15.29 8.07
C LEU A 397 -1.04 -15.72 8.38
N LEU A 398 -0.49 -16.57 7.53
CA LEU A 398 0.89 -17.02 7.59
C LEU A 398 1.64 -16.48 6.37
N GLU A 399 2.88 -16.06 6.57
CA GLU A 399 3.74 -15.64 5.47
C GLU A 399 3.97 -16.79 4.48
N ARG A 400 4.17 -16.43 3.21
CA ARG A 400 4.25 -17.40 2.12
C ARG A 400 5.55 -18.21 2.19
N GLY A 401 5.43 -19.53 2.15
CA GLY A 401 6.58 -20.44 2.02
C GLY A 401 6.89 -21.27 3.27
N HIS A 402 6.14 -21.08 4.35
CA HIS A 402 6.44 -21.65 5.66
C HIS A 402 5.61 -22.89 6.01
N GLU A 403 5.86 -23.43 7.21
CA GLU A 403 5.12 -24.55 7.78
C GLU A 403 3.66 -24.16 8.00
N ALA A 404 2.74 -25.04 7.63
CA ALA A 404 1.31 -24.80 7.77
C ALA A 404 0.89 -24.55 9.23
N ILE A 405 -0.16 -23.75 9.42
CA ILE A 405 -0.76 -23.49 10.72
C ILE A 405 -1.33 -24.79 11.28
N ARG A 406 -0.78 -25.23 12.41
CA ARG A 406 -1.28 -26.38 13.17
C ARG A 406 -2.09 -25.89 14.34
N LEU A 407 -3.38 -26.12 14.28
CA LEU A 407 -4.32 -25.76 15.34
C LEU A 407 -4.08 -26.67 16.57
N PRO A 408 -4.10 -26.13 17.81
CA PRO A 408 -4.00 -26.93 19.03
C PRO A 408 -5.06 -28.04 19.09
N SER A 409 -4.74 -29.21 19.65
CA SER A 409 -5.68 -30.36 19.73
C SER A 409 -6.87 -30.17 20.67
N ARG A 410 -6.92 -29.10 21.47
CA ARG A 410 -8.01 -28.82 22.42
C ARG A 410 -8.66 -27.48 22.10
N PHE A 411 -9.59 -27.47 21.14
CA PHE A 411 -10.31 -26.26 20.73
C PHE A 411 -11.55 -25.91 21.56
N SER A 412 -12.04 -26.82 22.41
CA SER A 412 -13.23 -26.59 23.26
C SER A 412 -13.14 -25.29 24.08
N ASP A 413 -11.91 -24.96 24.41
CA ASP A 413 -11.39 -23.77 25.03
C ASP A 413 -11.77 -22.44 24.33
N PHE A 414 -11.91 -22.44 23.00
CA PHE A 414 -12.24 -21.27 22.18
C PHE A 414 -13.76 -21.05 21.97
N ALA A 415 -14.62 -21.73 22.73
CA ALA A 415 -16.08 -21.59 22.66
C ALA A 415 -16.63 -20.19 23.03
N ARG A 416 -15.76 -19.23 23.34
CA ARG A 416 -16.14 -17.90 23.86
C ARG A 416 -16.32 -16.84 22.79
N LEU A 417 -15.99 -17.10 21.51
CA LEU A 417 -16.05 -16.12 20.43
C LEU A 417 -17.47 -15.94 19.86
N ARG A 418 -18.45 -15.68 20.73
CA ARG A 418 -19.89 -15.64 20.41
C ARG A 418 -20.30 -14.55 19.44
N CYS A 419 -19.47 -13.52 19.29
CA CYS A 419 -19.73 -12.39 18.40
C CYS A 419 -19.07 -12.54 17.02
N LEU A 420 -18.34 -13.64 16.78
CA LEU A 420 -17.51 -13.79 15.60
C LEU A 420 -18.38 -13.89 14.34
N GLN A 421 -18.23 -12.91 13.46
CA GLN A 421 -18.93 -12.80 12.17
C GLN A 421 -18.01 -13.17 11.00
N TYR A 422 -16.73 -12.83 11.12
CA TYR A 422 -15.72 -12.94 10.07
C TYR A 422 -14.54 -13.79 10.55
N LEU A 423 -14.28 -14.92 9.91
CA LEU A 423 -13.23 -15.87 10.27
C LEU A 423 -12.33 -16.19 9.07
N CYS A 424 -11.07 -15.77 9.14
CA CYS A 424 -10.08 -16.03 8.09
C CYS A 424 -8.92 -16.80 8.69
N ILE A 425 -8.65 -17.96 8.12
CA ILE A 425 -7.45 -18.74 8.39
C ILE A 425 -6.81 -19.05 7.05
N ASP A 426 -5.57 -18.65 6.85
CA ASP A 426 -4.78 -18.98 5.66
C ASP A 426 -3.62 -19.91 6.01
N SER A 427 -3.31 -20.83 5.09
CA SER A 427 -2.32 -21.90 5.27
C SER A 427 -2.58 -22.85 6.45
N LEU A 428 -3.82 -23.25 6.68
CA LEU A 428 -4.21 -24.31 7.64
C LEU A 428 -3.64 -25.68 7.22
N HIS A 429 -3.04 -26.41 8.15
CA HIS A 429 -2.55 -27.78 7.91
C HIS A 429 -3.72 -28.77 7.79
N SER A 430 -3.62 -29.75 6.90
CA SER A 430 -4.64 -30.81 6.70
C SER A 430 -5.01 -31.52 8.01
N ASP A 431 -4.02 -31.98 8.77
CA ASP A 431 -4.19 -32.63 10.08
C ASP A 431 -4.94 -31.78 11.13
N SER A 432 -5.07 -30.47 10.90
CA SER A 432 -5.81 -29.55 11.76
C SER A 432 -7.24 -29.31 11.31
N LEU A 433 -7.64 -29.81 10.14
CA LEU A 433 -8.98 -29.62 9.60
C LEU A 433 -10.06 -30.29 10.47
N ASP A 434 -9.80 -31.48 11.00
CA ASP A 434 -10.74 -32.15 11.91
C ASP A 434 -10.92 -31.36 13.20
N GLY A 435 -9.83 -30.91 13.83
CA GLY A 435 -9.90 -30.03 15.00
C GLY A 435 -10.59 -28.70 14.72
N PHE A 436 -10.43 -28.16 13.50
CA PHE A 436 -11.14 -26.96 13.05
C PHE A 436 -12.66 -27.21 12.92
N LYS A 437 -13.07 -28.34 12.32
CA LYS A 437 -14.47 -28.75 12.23
C LYS A 437 -15.08 -28.93 13.62
N GLU A 438 -14.39 -29.62 14.52
CA GLU A 438 -14.82 -29.81 15.91
C GLU A 438 -15.00 -28.45 16.62
N TRP A 439 -14.07 -27.53 16.43
CA TRP A 439 -14.18 -26.19 16.98
C TRP A 439 -15.42 -25.46 16.50
N LEU A 440 -15.70 -25.49 15.19
CA LEU A 440 -16.90 -24.88 14.63
C LEU A 440 -18.16 -25.55 15.17
N VAL A 441 -18.18 -26.87 15.40
CA VAL A 441 -19.34 -27.51 16.06
C VAL A 441 -19.55 -26.95 17.47
N VAL A 442 -18.48 -26.82 18.25
CA VAL A 442 -18.54 -26.26 19.61
C VAL A 442 -18.97 -24.79 19.61
N LEU A 443 -18.44 -23.99 18.69
CA LEU A 443 -18.75 -22.57 18.55
C LEU A 443 -20.25 -22.36 18.28
N GLY A 444 -20.82 -23.12 17.33
CA GLY A 444 -22.24 -23.06 16.99
C GLY A 444 -23.16 -23.58 18.10
N SER A 445 -22.68 -24.52 18.91
CA SER A 445 -23.44 -25.07 20.04
C SER A 445 -23.47 -24.14 21.26
N SER A 446 -22.58 -23.13 21.30
CA SER A 446 -22.45 -22.23 22.45
C SER A 446 -23.56 -21.18 22.58
N THR A 447 -24.40 -21.04 21.56
CA THR A 447 -25.49 -20.06 21.47
C THR A 447 -26.85 -20.74 21.64
N THR A 448 -27.48 -20.59 22.80
CA THR A 448 -28.72 -21.32 23.16
C THR A 448 -30.00 -20.72 22.57
N SER A 449 -30.01 -19.44 22.18
CA SER A 449 -31.21 -18.73 21.76
C SER A 449 -31.26 -18.34 20.28
N HIS A 450 -30.11 -18.21 19.62
CA HIS A 450 -30.00 -17.77 18.23
C HIS A 450 -28.87 -18.49 17.50
N PRO A 451 -28.95 -18.64 16.16
CA PRO A 451 -27.83 -19.09 15.35
C PRO A 451 -26.62 -18.20 15.60
N HIS A 452 -25.44 -18.81 15.67
CA HIS A 452 -24.20 -18.08 15.84
C HIS A 452 -23.99 -17.10 14.66
N PRO A 453 -23.53 -15.86 14.88
CA PRO A 453 -23.49 -14.80 13.86
C PRO A 453 -22.42 -14.98 12.77
N LEU A 454 -21.75 -16.14 12.73
CA LEU A 454 -20.69 -16.39 11.75
C LEU A 454 -21.32 -16.41 10.36
N SER A 455 -20.82 -15.54 9.48
CA SER A 455 -21.39 -15.31 8.15
C SER A 455 -20.35 -15.28 7.05
N HIS A 456 -19.09 -14.99 7.38
CA HIS A 456 -18.00 -14.91 6.40
C HIS A 456 -16.86 -15.82 6.85
N VAL A 457 -16.54 -16.80 6.01
CA VAL A 457 -15.52 -17.80 6.31
C VAL A 457 -14.54 -17.89 5.14
N LYS A 458 -13.25 -17.72 5.46
CA LYS A 458 -12.14 -17.97 4.55
C LYS A 458 -11.23 -19.04 5.15
N VAL A 459 -11.05 -20.13 4.41
CA VAL A 459 -10.13 -21.20 4.76
C VAL A 459 -9.18 -21.42 3.59
N GLY A 460 -7.93 -21.01 3.79
CA GLY A 460 -6.81 -21.39 2.94
C GLY A 460 -6.08 -22.57 3.55
N LEU A 461 -5.96 -23.65 2.82
CA LEU A 461 -5.27 -24.87 3.21
C LEU A 461 -3.84 -24.83 2.68
N ALA A 462 -2.89 -25.25 3.49
CA ALA A 462 -1.49 -25.32 3.10
C ALA A 462 -1.21 -26.50 2.16
N TYR A 463 -1.96 -27.59 2.34
CA TYR A 463 -1.97 -28.77 1.50
C TYR A 463 -3.36 -28.89 0.88
N PRO A 464 -3.46 -29.22 -0.43
CA PRO A 464 -4.76 -29.41 -1.05
C PRO A 464 -5.52 -30.53 -0.35
N GLU A 465 -6.82 -30.32 -0.15
CA GLU A 465 -7.71 -31.26 0.55
C GLU A 465 -8.74 -31.84 -0.40
N SER A 466 -9.15 -33.06 -0.08
CA SER A 466 -10.15 -33.79 -0.86
C SER A 466 -11.51 -33.10 -0.86
N ASP A 467 -12.27 -33.21 -1.95
CA ASP A 467 -13.65 -32.70 -2.03
C ASP A 467 -14.53 -33.26 -0.89
N ILE A 468 -14.29 -34.51 -0.46
CA ILE A 468 -14.97 -35.13 0.69
C ILE A 468 -14.64 -34.38 2.00
N GLY A 469 -13.36 -34.10 2.26
CA GLY A 469 -12.94 -33.36 3.44
C GLY A 469 -13.50 -31.93 3.48
N ILE A 470 -13.61 -31.30 2.32
CA ILE A 470 -14.23 -29.98 2.15
C ILE A 470 -15.74 -30.04 2.38
N LEU A 471 -16.44 -31.03 1.82
CA LEU A 471 -17.88 -31.19 2.06
C LEU A 471 -18.20 -31.46 3.53
N GLN A 472 -17.35 -32.19 4.24
CA GLN A 472 -17.47 -32.35 5.70
C GLN A 472 -17.30 -31.03 6.46
N LEU A 473 -16.44 -30.13 5.97
CA LEU A 473 -16.36 -28.77 6.54
C LEU A 473 -17.66 -27.99 6.25
N VAL A 474 -18.19 -28.11 5.03
CA VAL A 474 -19.44 -27.46 4.64
C VAL A 474 -20.64 -27.99 5.44
N ASP A 475 -20.69 -29.30 5.74
CA ASP A 475 -21.70 -29.91 6.64
C ASP A 475 -21.72 -29.23 8.02
N VAL A 476 -20.56 -28.82 8.53
CA VAL A 476 -20.48 -28.10 9.80
C VAL A 476 -20.94 -26.65 9.65
N LEU A 477 -20.60 -26.02 8.52
CA LEU A 477 -20.97 -24.63 8.21
C LEU A 477 -22.46 -24.45 7.89
N ASP A 478 -23.16 -25.49 7.45
CA ASP A 478 -24.62 -25.51 7.21
C ASP A 478 -25.43 -25.07 8.45
N LYS A 479 -24.88 -25.28 9.64
CA LYS A 479 -25.49 -24.83 10.91
C LYS A 479 -25.46 -23.31 11.11
N TYR A 480 -24.82 -22.58 10.20
CA TYR A 480 -24.61 -21.14 10.27
C TYR A 480 -25.26 -20.43 9.08
N SER A 481 -25.54 -19.14 9.23
CA SER A 481 -26.04 -18.30 8.14
C SER A 481 -24.89 -17.76 7.29
N ILE A 482 -24.11 -18.66 6.67
CA ILE A 482 -22.96 -18.28 5.84
C ILE A 482 -23.43 -17.54 4.59
N ARG A 483 -22.88 -16.34 4.39
CA ARG A 483 -23.09 -15.48 3.22
C ARG A 483 -21.88 -15.46 2.30
N SER A 484 -20.67 -15.58 2.84
CA SER A 484 -19.44 -15.58 2.05
C SER A 484 -18.57 -16.77 2.43
N LEU A 485 -18.22 -17.58 1.43
CA LEU A 485 -17.33 -18.72 1.60
C LEU A 485 -16.16 -18.63 0.63
N TYR A 486 -14.94 -18.63 1.17
CA TYR A 486 -13.70 -18.66 0.40
C TYR A 486 -12.92 -19.92 0.76
N LEU A 487 -12.74 -20.82 -0.20
CA LEU A 487 -12.01 -22.07 -0.06
C LEU A 487 -10.81 -22.07 -0.99
N ASP A 488 -9.62 -22.25 -0.42
CA ASP A 488 -8.37 -22.26 -1.17
C ASP A 488 -7.53 -23.47 -0.80
N GLY A 489 -7.15 -24.26 -1.80
CA GLY A 489 -6.51 -25.56 -1.61
C GLY A 489 -7.46 -26.73 -1.83
N LEU A 490 -8.30 -26.69 -2.87
CA LEU A 490 -9.07 -27.85 -3.32
C LEU A 490 -8.17 -28.79 -4.14
N LEU A 491 -8.19 -30.10 -3.85
CA LEU A 491 -7.36 -31.09 -4.56
C LEU A 491 -8.01 -31.54 -5.89
N GLU A 492 -9.23 -32.06 -5.84
CA GLU A 492 -9.92 -32.58 -7.03
C GLU A 492 -10.72 -31.47 -7.71
N GLY A 493 -11.64 -30.82 -7.00
CA GLY A 493 -12.49 -29.77 -7.55
C GLY A 493 -13.50 -30.32 -8.55
N HIS A 494 -14.14 -31.45 -8.25
CA HIS A 494 -15.17 -32.04 -9.11
C HIS A 494 -16.47 -31.20 -9.10
N PRO A 495 -17.28 -31.22 -10.18
CA PRO A 495 -18.53 -30.47 -10.24
C PRO A 495 -19.51 -30.78 -9.08
N GLU A 496 -19.50 -32.02 -8.59
CA GLU A 496 -20.31 -32.48 -7.46
C GLU A 496 -20.00 -31.74 -6.16
N LEU A 497 -18.78 -31.23 -5.97
CA LEU A 497 -18.43 -30.34 -4.85
C LEU A 497 -19.33 -29.10 -4.85
N ILE A 498 -19.58 -28.51 -6.02
CA ILE A 498 -20.38 -27.29 -6.16
C ILE A 498 -21.84 -27.57 -5.84
N SER A 499 -22.40 -28.68 -6.34
CA SER A 499 -23.74 -29.11 -5.94
C SER A 499 -23.83 -29.36 -4.45
N GLY A 500 -22.86 -30.04 -3.86
CA GLY A 500 -22.83 -30.31 -2.43
C GLY A 500 -22.77 -29.04 -1.58
N ILE A 501 -22.04 -28.02 -2.04
CA ILE A 501 -22.03 -26.69 -1.40
C ILE A 501 -23.38 -25.99 -1.59
N ALA A 502 -23.95 -25.99 -2.81
CA ALA A 502 -25.20 -25.31 -3.10
C ALA A 502 -26.40 -25.91 -2.36
N GLU A 503 -26.41 -27.22 -2.15
CA GLU A 503 -27.43 -27.94 -1.37
C GLU A 503 -27.42 -27.54 0.11
N ARG A 504 -26.23 -27.38 0.69
CA ARG A 504 -26.04 -27.08 2.13
C ARG A 504 -26.06 -25.59 2.42
N LEU A 505 -25.52 -24.77 1.52
CA LEU A 505 -25.41 -23.32 1.69
C LEU A 505 -26.10 -22.58 0.53
N PRO A 506 -27.40 -22.82 0.28
CA PRO A 506 -28.12 -22.23 -0.86
C PRO A 506 -28.22 -20.69 -0.77
N GLY A 507 -28.07 -20.13 0.43
CA GLY A 507 -28.15 -18.70 0.70
C GLY A 507 -26.84 -17.92 0.52
N LEU A 508 -25.76 -18.57 0.04
CA LEU A 508 -24.47 -17.89 -0.20
C LEU A 508 -24.63 -16.69 -1.15
N GLU A 509 -24.06 -15.56 -0.76
CA GLU A 509 -23.95 -14.32 -1.53
C GLU A 509 -22.61 -14.25 -2.30
N ALA A 510 -21.55 -14.83 -1.73
CA ALA A 510 -20.23 -14.88 -2.34
C ALA A 510 -19.57 -16.26 -2.17
N LEU A 511 -19.01 -16.80 -3.25
CA LEU A 511 -18.27 -18.05 -3.25
C LEU A 511 -16.95 -17.87 -4.00
N THR A 512 -15.84 -18.29 -3.41
CA THR A 512 -14.56 -18.37 -4.10
C THR A 512 -13.95 -19.74 -3.91
N LEU A 513 -13.60 -20.40 -5.02
CA LEU A 513 -13.04 -21.74 -5.04
C LEU A 513 -11.68 -21.72 -5.74
N LEU A 514 -10.62 -22.07 -5.02
CA LEU A 514 -9.27 -22.16 -5.59
C LEU A 514 -8.72 -23.59 -5.50
N ARG A 515 -8.55 -24.22 -6.66
CA ARG A 515 -7.94 -25.54 -6.82
C ARG A 515 -6.42 -25.44 -6.82
N ARG A 516 -5.73 -26.43 -6.25
CA ARG A 516 -4.26 -26.54 -6.27
C ARG A 516 -3.85 -27.99 -6.51
N ALA A 517 -2.99 -28.26 -7.49
CA ALA A 517 -2.49 -29.63 -7.70
C ALA A 517 -1.37 -30.02 -6.72
N GLY A 518 -0.76 -29.04 -6.03
CA GLY A 518 0.25 -29.27 -5.01
C GLY A 518 0.61 -28.01 -4.22
N ARG A 519 1.55 -28.13 -3.29
CA ARG A 519 1.97 -27.02 -2.40
C ARG A 519 2.56 -25.81 -3.14
N ARG A 520 3.19 -26.05 -4.29
CA ARG A 520 3.89 -25.01 -5.07
C ARG A 520 2.99 -24.34 -6.11
N GLU A 521 1.94 -25.03 -6.56
CA GLU A 521 1.01 -24.52 -7.57
C GLU A 521 -0.14 -23.77 -6.89
N ARG A 522 -0.15 -22.45 -7.07
CA ARG A 522 -1.07 -21.58 -6.31
C ARG A 522 -2.19 -20.96 -7.15
N TRP A 523 -1.90 -20.64 -8.41
CA TRP A 523 -2.77 -19.74 -9.17
C TRP A 523 -3.31 -20.35 -10.44
N LEU A 524 -2.54 -21.23 -11.09
CA LEU A 524 -2.91 -21.85 -12.35
C LEU A 524 -3.02 -23.35 -12.12
N CYS A 525 -4.25 -23.84 -12.11
CA CYS A 525 -4.55 -25.23 -11.82
C CYS A 525 -5.68 -25.70 -12.73
N SER A 526 -5.42 -26.68 -13.61
CA SER A 526 -6.45 -27.17 -14.53
C SER A 526 -7.64 -27.73 -13.75
N TRP A 527 -8.86 -27.39 -14.14
CA TRP A 527 -10.05 -27.97 -13.52
C TRP A 527 -10.43 -29.28 -14.24
N PRO A 528 -10.91 -30.33 -13.54
CA PRO A 528 -11.20 -31.64 -14.13
C PRO A 528 -12.19 -31.65 -15.31
N LYS A 529 -13.06 -30.65 -15.41
CA LYS A 529 -14.12 -30.55 -16.41
C LYS A 529 -14.11 -29.16 -17.05
N PRO A 530 -14.75 -29.01 -18.22
CA PRO A 530 -14.93 -27.70 -18.83
C PRO A 530 -15.95 -26.84 -18.07
N VAL A 531 -15.88 -25.53 -18.29
CA VAL A 531 -16.64 -24.49 -17.57
C VAL A 531 -18.15 -24.71 -17.57
N TRP A 532 -18.71 -25.08 -18.72
CA TRP A 532 -20.16 -25.27 -18.86
C TRP A 532 -20.70 -26.43 -18.03
N VAL A 533 -19.87 -27.44 -17.73
CA VAL A 533 -20.25 -28.52 -16.82
C VAL A 533 -20.41 -27.94 -15.43
N TYR A 534 -19.40 -27.24 -14.91
CA TYR A 534 -19.44 -26.61 -13.58
C TYR A 534 -20.60 -25.63 -13.42
N ALA A 535 -20.83 -24.76 -14.42
CA ALA A 535 -21.86 -23.72 -14.34
C ALA A 535 -23.25 -24.28 -14.03
N SER A 536 -23.60 -25.46 -14.58
CA SER A 536 -24.89 -26.12 -14.31
C SER A 536 -25.11 -26.52 -12.85
N HIS A 537 -24.03 -26.75 -12.08
CA HIS A 537 -24.10 -27.14 -10.67
C HIS A 537 -24.35 -25.94 -9.72
N PHE A 538 -24.32 -24.70 -10.22
CA PHE A 538 -24.61 -23.50 -9.42
C PHE A 538 -26.11 -23.16 -9.35
N THR A 539 -26.97 -23.88 -10.07
CA THR A 539 -28.40 -23.58 -10.19
C THR A 539 -29.16 -23.54 -8.86
N ASN A 540 -28.66 -24.23 -7.83
CA ASN A 540 -29.27 -24.26 -6.50
C ASN A 540 -28.90 -23.07 -5.60
N PHE A 541 -27.95 -22.21 -6.01
CA PHE A 541 -27.67 -20.99 -5.26
C PHE A 541 -28.76 -19.94 -5.50
N THR A 542 -29.41 -19.51 -4.42
CA THR A 542 -30.53 -18.57 -4.47
C THR A 542 -30.11 -17.11 -4.44
N ASN A 543 -28.92 -16.80 -3.91
CA ASN A 543 -28.46 -15.44 -3.65
C ASN A 543 -27.04 -15.15 -4.13
N LEU A 544 -26.41 -16.04 -4.92
CA LEU A 544 -24.99 -15.91 -5.26
C LEU A 544 -24.76 -14.73 -6.21
N ARG A 545 -24.15 -13.67 -5.69
CA ARG A 545 -23.84 -12.42 -6.40
C ARG A 545 -22.39 -12.34 -6.84
N SER A 546 -21.47 -12.95 -6.09
CA SER A 546 -20.03 -12.92 -6.40
C SER A 546 -19.45 -14.32 -6.51
N PHE A 547 -18.77 -14.62 -7.63
CA PHE A 547 -18.05 -15.88 -7.81
C PHE A 547 -16.57 -15.66 -8.14
N GLY A 548 -15.67 -16.35 -7.43
CA GLY A 548 -14.22 -16.31 -7.65
C GLY A 548 -13.66 -17.68 -8.02
N TRP A 549 -12.78 -17.75 -9.02
CA TRP A 549 -12.29 -19.02 -9.56
C TRP A 549 -10.87 -18.93 -10.11
N ASN A 550 -10.02 -19.95 -9.94
CA ASN A 550 -8.65 -19.98 -10.48
C ASN A 550 -8.48 -20.99 -11.62
N MET A 551 -9.19 -20.77 -12.73
CA MET A 551 -9.03 -21.61 -13.92
C MET A 551 -7.92 -21.05 -14.82
N PRO A 552 -6.88 -21.84 -15.15
CA PRO A 552 -5.88 -21.43 -16.12
C PRO A 552 -6.54 -21.40 -17.49
N MET A 553 -6.36 -20.28 -18.20
CA MET A 553 -6.71 -20.21 -19.60
C MET A 553 -5.56 -20.82 -20.37
N VAL A 554 -5.76 -22.07 -20.76
CA VAL A 554 -4.90 -22.69 -21.76
C VAL A 554 -5.66 -22.51 -23.07
N PHE A 555 -5.17 -21.61 -23.92
CA PHE A 555 -5.74 -21.31 -25.25
C PHE A 555 -5.94 -22.56 -26.14
N ASP A 556 -5.27 -23.66 -25.78
CA ASP A 556 -5.38 -24.95 -26.48
C ASP A 556 -6.62 -25.78 -26.08
N GLN A 557 -7.38 -25.38 -25.06
CA GLN A 557 -8.63 -26.06 -24.73
C GLN A 557 -9.77 -25.47 -25.57
N VAL A 558 -10.22 -26.27 -26.54
CA VAL A 558 -11.36 -26.06 -27.45
C VAL A 558 -12.48 -25.28 -26.76
N THR A 559 -12.50 -23.96 -26.94
CA THR A 559 -13.66 -23.16 -26.55
C THR A 559 -14.83 -23.53 -27.47
N PRO A 560 -16.08 -23.33 -27.06
CA PRO A 560 -17.22 -23.44 -27.97
C PRO A 560 -17.07 -22.54 -29.21
N LYS A 561 -16.11 -21.60 -29.25
CA LYS A 561 -15.74 -20.85 -30.47
C LYS A 561 -15.27 -21.79 -31.58
N ALA A 562 -14.45 -22.79 -31.26
CA ALA A 562 -14.04 -23.78 -32.24
C ALA A 562 -15.26 -24.58 -32.73
N LEU A 563 -16.16 -24.98 -31.83
CA LEU A 563 -17.41 -25.64 -32.21
C LEU A 563 -18.34 -24.72 -33.02
N VAL A 564 -18.53 -23.45 -32.67
CA VAL A 564 -19.32 -22.48 -33.46
C VAL A 564 -18.65 -22.15 -34.80
N LEU A 565 -17.32 -22.18 -34.88
CA LEU A 565 -16.57 -22.11 -36.14
C LEU A 565 -16.73 -23.39 -36.97
N PHE A 566 -16.90 -24.56 -36.33
CA PHE A 566 -17.13 -25.85 -37.00
C PHE A 566 -18.62 -26.11 -37.32
N GLU A 567 -19.56 -25.57 -36.53
CA GLU A 567 -21.02 -25.72 -36.59
C GLU A 567 -21.68 -24.56 -37.32
N GLY A 568 -20.94 -23.48 -37.58
CA GLY A 568 -21.43 -22.31 -38.30
C GLY A 568 -21.77 -22.65 -39.75
N GLU A 569 -23.07 -22.64 -40.04
CA GLU A 569 -23.74 -22.48 -41.34
C GLU A 569 -23.37 -21.14 -42.04
N GLY A 570 -22.13 -20.66 -41.89
CA GLY A 570 -21.61 -19.43 -42.51
C GLY A 570 -21.09 -19.63 -43.94
N ALA A 571 -21.44 -20.73 -44.60
CA ALA A 571 -21.17 -20.93 -46.03
C ALA A 571 -22.24 -20.31 -46.94
N GLU A 572 -23.39 -19.85 -46.39
CA GLU A 572 -24.51 -19.33 -47.19
C GLU A 572 -24.92 -17.88 -46.85
N HIS A 573 -24.15 -17.14 -46.06
CA HIS A 573 -24.24 -15.67 -46.08
C HIS A 573 -23.30 -15.11 -47.15
N GLU A 574 -23.90 -14.79 -48.30
CA GLU A 574 -23.31 -14.02 -49.39
C GLU A 574 -22.51 -12.80 -48.85
N ASP A 575 -21.26 -12.69 -49.30
CA ASP A 575 -20.45 -11.48 -49.34
C ASP A 575 -20.30 -10.64 -48.05
N SER A 576 -20.23 -11.28 -46.89
CA SER A 576 -19.55 -10.70 -45.73
C SER A 576 -18.13 -11.24 -45.65
N VAL A 577 -17.20 -10.49 -46.25
CA VAL A 577 -15.76 -10.48 -45.98
C VAL A 577 -15.44 -11.12 -44.63
N LEU A 578 -14.75 -12.27 -44.65
CA LEU A 578 -14.00 -12.73 -43.47
C LEU A 578 -13.12 -11.55 -43.04
N PRO A 579 -13.28 -10.94 -41.84
CA PRO A 579 -12.58 -9.70 -41.49
C PRO A 579 -11.05 -9.82 -41.43
N TYR A 580 -10.52 -11.02 -41.66
CA TYR A 580 -9.16 -11.41 -41.31
C TYR A 580 -8.29 -11.82 -42.51
N ALA A 581 -8.82 -11.78 -43.73
CA ALA A 581 -8.01 -11.97 -44.94
C ALA A 581 -7.31 -10.65 -45.33
N GLY A 582 -6.42 -10.13 -44.48
CA GLY A 582 -5.66 -8.91 -44.79
C GLY A 582 -4.89 -8.26 -43.64
N LEU A 583 -5.12 -8.65 -42.40
CA LEU A 583 -4.36 -8.13 -41.24
C LEU A 583 -3.00 -8.83 -41.12
N SER A 584 -1.99 -8.09 -40.67
CA SER A 584 -0.66 -8.67 -40.49
C SER A 584 -0.66 -9.70 -39.35
N PRO A 585 0.19 -10.74 -39.36
CA PRO A 585 0.25 -11.74 -38.29
C PRO A 585 0.47 -11.16 -36.88
N LEU A 586 1.01 -9.94 -36.76
CA LEU A 586 1.17 -9.25 -35.47
C LEU A 586 -0.13 -8.61 -34.95
N GLU A 587 -1.09 -8.26 -35.82
CA GLU A 587 -2.37 -7.67 -35.42
C GLU A 587 -3.44 -8.74 -35.13
N GLN A 588 -3.25 -9.96 -35.64
CA GLN A 588 -4.11 -11.11 -35.34
C GLN A 588 -3.84 -11.71 -33.95
N ASP A 589 -2.61 -11.56 -33.41
CA ASP A 589 -2.26 -12.01 -32.07
C ASP A 589 -2.84 -11.11 -30.96
N ASP A 590 -3.11 -9.83 -31.26
CA ASP A 590 -3.66 -8.89 -30.26
C ASP A 590 -5.20 -8.95 -30.14
N GLU A 591 -5.93 -9.39 -31.17
CA GLU A 591 -7.41 -9.44 -31.14
C GLU A 591 -8.01 -10.76 -30.64
N LEU A 592 -7.26 -11.86 -30.59
CA LEU A 592 -7.62 -13.05 -29.80
C LEU A 592 -7.25 -12.86 -28.33
N SER A 593 -7.46 -11.65 -27.80
CA SER A 593 -7.07 -11.30 -26.45
C SER A 593 -7.70 -12.28 -25.45
N GLU A 594 -6.92 -12.69 -24.45
CA GLU A 594 -7.37 -13.48 -23.29
C GLU A 594 -8.73 -12.99 -22.72
N ASP A 595 -9.03 -11.72 -22.91
CA ASP A 595 -10.25 -11.07 -22.45
C ASP A 595 -11.52 -11.58 -23.18
N ASP A 596 -11.46 -12.04 -24.43
CA ASP A 596 -12.60 -12.67 -25.14
C ASP A 596 -12.99 -14.02 -24.48
N GLU A 597 -12.01 -14.83 -24.06
CA GLU A 597 -12.30 -16.11 -23.40
C GLU A 597 -12.85 -15.93 -21.99
N ARG A 598 -12.28 -14.99 -21.20
CA ARG A 598 -12.78 -14.68 -19.85
C ARG A 598 -14.20 -14.15 -19.91
N HIS A 599 -14.48 -13.30 -20.90
CA HIS A 599 -15.81 -12.78 -21.16
C HIS A 599 -16.79 -13.92 -21.44
N ARG A 600 -16.45 -14.86 -22.33
CA ARG A 600 -17.31 -16.02 -22.64
C ARG A 600 -17.57 -16.91 -21.42
N MET A 601 -16.55 -17.14 -20.60
CA MET A 601 -16.75 -17.86 -19.33
C MET A 601 -17.71 -17.13 -18.40
N ALA A 602 -17.56 -15.81 -18.28
CA ALA A 602 -18.48 -14.98 -17.51
C ALA A 602 -19.91 -15.07 -18.07
N VAL A 603 -20.09 -15.10 -19.40
CA VAL A 603 -21.39 -15.32 -20.06
C VAL A 603 -21.99 -16.66 -19.62
N VAL A 604 -21.22 -17.75 -19.68
CA VAL A 604 -21.69 -19.09 -19.28
C VAL A 604 -22.17 -19.08 -17.82
N PHE A 605 -21.38 -18.57 -16.87
CA PHE A 605 -21.82 -18.49 -15.48
C PHE A 605 -23.04 -17.58 -15.29
N SER A 606 -23.09 -16.45 -15.99
CA SER A 606 -24.22 -15.51 -15.89
C SER A 606 -25.56 -16.11 -16.35
N ALA A 607 -25.51 -17.11 -17.24
CA ALA A 607 -26.68 -17.82 -17.74
C ALA A 607 -27.24 -18.82 -16.72
N PHE A 608 -26.37 -19.51 -15.95
CA PHE A 608 -26.79 -20.47 -14.93
C PHE A 608 -27.03 -19.84 -13.55
N ILE A 609 -26.38 -18.71 -13.26
CA ILE A 609 -26.45 -18.01 -11.97
C ILE A 609 -27.15 -16.68 -12.18
N THR A 610 -28.48 -16.68 -12.09
CA THR A 610 -29.33 -15.52 -12.41
C THR A 610 -29.10 -14.33 -11.48
N THR A 611 -28.56 -14.55 -10.28
CA THR A 611 -28.23 -13.51 -9.29
C THR A 611 -26.81 -12.97 -9.41
N LEU A 612 -25.98 -13.50 -10.30
CA LEU A 612 -24.56 -13.16 -10.36
C LEU A 612 -24.35 -11.72 -10.82
N GLU A 613 -23.67 -10.92 -10.01
CA GLU A 613 -23.33 -9.50 -10.26
C GLU A 613 -21.84 -9.35 -10.60
N THR A 614 -20.97 -10.18 -10.03
CA THR A 614 -19.52 -10.13 -10.25
C THR A 614 -18.89 -11.50 -10.38
N ILE A 615 -17.98 -11.66 -11.33
CA ILE A 615 -17.13 -12.85 -11.46
C ILE A 615 -15.66 -12.46 -11.52
N SER A 616 -14.83 -13.15 -10.74
CA SER A 616 -13.41 -12.89 -10.61
C SER A 616 -12.61 -14.12 -11.02
N PHE A 617 -11.76 -13.98 -12.02
CA PHE A 617 -10.80 -15.01 -12.41
C PHE A 617 -9.43 -14.70 -11.80
N CYS A 618 -8.96 -15.58 -10.92
CA CYS A 618 -7.66 -15.48 -10.29
C CYS A 618 -6.56 -15.90 -11.28
N THR A 619 -5.65 -14.98 -11.61
CA THR A 619 -4.50 -15.21 -12.47
C THR A 619 -3.18 -15.07 -11.69
N ALA A 620 -2.05 -15.43 -12.31
CA ALA A 620 -0.73 -15.23 -11.72
C ALA A 620 -0.40 -13.75 -11.44
N VAL A 621 -1.00 -12.83 -12.20
CA VAL A 621 -0.78 -11.37 -12.10
C VAL A 621 -1.87 -10.64 -11.30
N GLY A 622 -2.82 -11.37 -10.71
CA GLY A 622 -3.92 -10.81 -9.91
C GLY A 622 -5.30 -11.31 -10.32
N GLY A 623 -6.34 -10.71 -9.74
CA GLY A 623 -7.73 -10.98 -10.12
C GLY A 623 -8.14 -10.15 -11.33
N ILE A 624 -8.83 -10.78 -12.28
CA ILE A 624 -9.53 -10.10 -13.37
C ILE A 624 -11.02 -10.17 -13.09
N ASN A 625 -11.66 -9.00 -13.01
CA ASN A 625 -13.05 -8.90 -12.60
C ASN A 625 -13.94 -8.51 -13.77
N TRP A 626 -15.09 -9.17 -13.83
CA TRP A 626 -16.17 -8.83 -14.75
C TRP A 626 -17.39 -8.47 -13.92
N ARG A 627 -18.06 -7.39 -14.30
CA ARG A 627 -19.34 -6.98 -13.71
C ARG A 627 -20.45 -7.36 -14.67
N ILE A 628 -21.49 -7.96 -14.12
CA ILE A 628 -22.64 -8.49 -14.85
C ILE A 628 -23.85 -7.63 -14.48
N LYS A 629 -24.45 -7.00 -15.48
CA LYS A 629 -25.68 -6.20 -15.36
C LYS A 629 -26.78 -6.87 -16.18
N ARG A 630 -28.01 -6.87 -15.67
CA ARG A 630 -29.17 -7.40 -16.39
C ARG A 630 -30.18 -6.28 -16.56
N GLU A 631 -30.40 -5.87 -17.81
CA GLU A 631 -31.30 -4.78 -18.19
C GLU A 631 -32.24 -5.31 -19.29
N ASP A 632 -33.55 -5.17 -19.10
CA ASP A 632 -34.58 -5.60 -20.06
C ASP A 632 -34.45 -7.06 -20.55
N GLY A 633 -34.03 -7.96 -19.66
CA GLY A 633 -33.82 -9.38 -19.98
C GLY A 633 -32.55 -9.68 -20.79
N ARG A 634 -31.71 -8.67 -21.07
CA ARG A 634 -30.38 -8.83 -21.67
C ARG A 634 -29.31 -8.78 -20.60
N THR A 635 -28.30 -9.65 -20.73
CA THR A 635 -27.14 -9.68 -19.85
C THR A 635 -25.99 -8.90 -20.50
N HIS A 636 -25.55 -7.84 -19.82
CA HIS A 636 -24.39 -7.04 -20.18
C HIS A 636 -23.22 -7.41 -19.26
N ILE A 637 -22.06 -7.71 -19.85
CA ILE A 637 -20.86 -8.07 -19.09
C ILE A 637 -19.77 -7.05 -19.42
N GLU A 638 -19.38 -6.26 -18.43
CA GLU A 638 -18.34 -5.24 -18.56
C GLU A 638 -17.06 -5.69 -17.84
N TYR A 639 -15.92 -5.39 -18.47
CA TYR A 639 -14.62 -5.57 -17.83
C TYR A 639 -14.44 -4.50 -16.76
N ALA A 640 -14.25 -4.92 -15.50
CA ALA A 640 -14.13 -4.02 -14.35
C ALA A 640 -12.66 -3.71 -13.98
N GLY A 641 -11.70 -4.06 -14.84
CA GLY A 641 -10.28 -3.79 -14.62
C GLY A 641 -9.48 -4.94 -13.99
N ARG A 642 -8.15 -4.81 -14.07
CA ARG A 642 -7.21 -5.59 -13.24
C ARG A 642 -7.20 -4.96 -11.86
N GLY A 643 -7.67 -5.70 -10.87
CA GLY A 643 -7.75 -5.21 -9.52
C GLY A 643 -8.25 -6.28 -8.58
N ILE A 644 -7.97 -6.12 -7.29
CA ILE A 644 -8.84 -6.73 -6.29
C ILE A 644 -10.16 -5.97 -6.44
N PRO A 645 -11.29 -6.62 -6.77
CA PRO A 645 -12.54 -5.93 -7.07
C PRO A 645 -12.84 -4.90 -5.97
N GLU A 646 -13.33 -3.72 -6.35
CA GLU A 646 -13.94 -2.75 -5.41
C GLU A 646 -15.00 -3.52 -4.60
N ARG A 647 -14.63 -3.93 -3.39
CA ARG A 647 -15.07 -5.18 -2.74
C ARG A 647 -16.59 -5.29 -2.59
N PRO A 648 -17.25 -6.30 -3.22
CA PRO A 648 -18.41 -6.93 -2.60
C PRO A 648 -17.98 -8.06 -1.64
N CYS A 649 -16.76 -8.62 -1.78
CA CYS A 649 -16.34 -9.81 -1.03
C CYS A 649 -15.20 -9.54 -0.04
N TRP A 650 -15.39 -9.99 1.19
CA TRP A 650 -14.41 -9.96 2.26
C TRP A 650 -13.31 -11.03 1.98
N ASN A 651 -12.12 -10.59 1.57
CA ASN A 651 -10.96 -11.45 1.29
C ASN A 651 -9.67 -10.84 1.87
N PRO A 652 -9.45 -10.91 3.19
CA PRO A 652 -8.18 -10.49 3.78
C PRO A 652 -7.05 -11.37 3.23
N THR A 653 -5.99 -10.73 2.71
CA THR A 653 -4.79 -11.42 2.22
C THR A 653 -3.58 -11.01 3.04
N TRP A 654 -2.50 -11.80 3.00
CA TRP A 654 -1.24 -11.41 3.63
C TRP A 654 -0.77 -10.04 3.15
N SER A 655 -0.78 -9.77 1.84
CA SER A 655 -0.32 -8.49 1.28
C SER A 655 -1.17 -7.32 1.76
N THR A 656 -2.51 -7.41 1.65
CA THR A 656 -3.41 -6.32 2.07
C THR A 656 -3.36 -6.09 3.58
N SER A 657 -3.19 -7.16 4.36
CA SER A 657 -3.05 -7.06 5.82
C SER A 657 -1.67 -6.57 6.24
N LEU A 658 -0.63 -6.93 5.49
CA LEU A 658 0.74 -6.45 5.67
C LEU A 658 0.82 -4.97 5.33
N GLU A 659 0.30 -4.54 4.18
CA GLU A 659 0.15 -3.13 3.80
C GLU A 659 -0.65 -2.38 4.87
N SER A 660 -1.78 -2.94 5.31
CA SER A 660 -2.54 -2.37 6.42
C SER A 660 -1.70 -2.31 7.70
N SER A 661 -0.82 -3.26 7.98
CA SER A 661 0.09 -3.21 9.15
C SER A 661 1.26 -2.22 8.98
N VAL A 662 1.67 -1.97 7.72
CA VAL A 662 2.87 -1.21 7.32
C VAL A 662 2.58 0.24 6.93
N MET A 663 1.37 0.57 6.50
CA MET A 663 0.94 1.92 6.07
C MET A 663 0.19 2.65 7.21
N ILE A 664 0.30 4.00 7.25
CA ILE A 664 -0.52 4.90 8.09
C ILE A 664 -1.54 5.57 7.22
#